data_AF-A0A954E4E8-F1
#
_entry.id   AF-A0A954E4E8-F1
#
_cell.length_a   1.000
_cell.length_b   1.000
_cell.length_c   1.000
_cell.angle_alpha   90.00
_cell.angle_beta   90.00
_cell.angle_gamma   90.00
#
_symmetry.space_group_name_H-M   'P 1'
#
loop_
_entity.id
_entity.type
_entity.pdbx_description
1 polymer ?
#
loop_
_entity_poly.entity_id
_entity_poly.type
_entity_poly.pdbx_seq_one_letter_code
_entity_poly.pdbx_strand_id
1 'polypeptide(L)'
;MFERVQRLLLTMLAVCVVCLPGRVSQGKGESSPLKLTLRSQQETSAGSGRYHFLERNEAWEPGETAIIVCDVWDSHTCRNAVSRLEQFAPTLNSLLQTARARGVTIIHAPSGCMNAYSEHPARKRAMSAPNVARLPHDITSWCYTLPAEERAVYPLDQSDGGNDDEPTVKLAWKQTLISEGRDPGRPWQKQSDLVAIDPERDYISDRGDEIWNVLEQQGIKNVLLTGVHVNMCVLGRPFGLRQLARNGKNVALVRDLTDAMYNPQRWPYVSHFTGNDLIVDHIERHVCPTITSDQWLGGKPFRYAEDQRPHVVMVIAEDPYDTKTTLPRFALSRLGRDFRVTILHADERNRNSIPGLRHIEQADVLLLSVRRRVLPTEEMQWIRDYVASGKPVIGLRTSSHAFALREGQPESGYADWPSFDAEVFGGNYRGSYPDALRSTVRLAEGVTSQPLMRGVSSQPFTQGGHMYKTGPLREGTTVLLEGHVEGHPAEPVAWSFQRGQGGRSFYVALGHADDFEHPVFQRLLTNAVYWASGQTIPEQIVEQHPVDEYRQQWLRMPVPGTWEQGSLGVLRGIDEAGYYRCLLRLPEDWRRAGDVQLLSAGNTPGWDRAWLNGSPLSTSGDGVLALPGEALAKGAEHVLLLHASGPEAAFQEPPRLTSRVLQRQLELRGWWQFRLAGGNPPIEESMRPDFPGAREVVFTAEDVMWNARALTRATEFTPGIEGPACDARGDIYAVNFLREGTIGRVTPAGAGEVFVELPEGSVGNGIRFDRAGNFFVADYTRHNVLKVDPRTRMVTVHAHNPAMNQPNDLAIDRAGVLYASDPNWAESTGQLWRIDTDGSTTLLVRDMGTTNGIDLSPDEQTLYVNESVQRNVWAFTITPEKTLTDKRLVRRFEDFGFDGMRTDVDGNLYITRYGKGTVVKMTPDGTILQEIDVLGTKPSNLCFGGPDGRTVYVTEVDFTRLVTFRVDRPGRAWQLHANPR
;
A
#
# COMPACT_ATOMS: atom_id res chain seq x y z
N MET A 1 18.27 24.01 -81.93
CA MET A 1 17.04 24.36 -81.18
C MET A 1 17.41 24.23 -79.70
N PHE A 2 18.36 25.02 -79.22
CA PHE A 2 18.22 26.45 -78.87
C PHE A 2 17.06 26.66 -77.89
N GLU A 3 17.46 26.85 -76.63
CA GLU A 3 17.02 27.93 -75.74
C GLU A 3 15.52 28.23 -75.67
N ARG A 4 14.97 28.05 -74.46
CA ARG A 4 14.94 29.13 -73.46
C ARG A 4 14.83 28.48 -72.06
N VAL A 5 15.88 28.51 -71.20
CA VAL A 5 16.39 29.68 -70.43
C VAL A 5 15.29 30.10 -69.44
N GLN A 6 15.43 30.09 -68.11
CA GLN A 6 16.56 30.21 -67.17
C GLN A 6 15.93 29.98 -65.77
N ARG A 7 16.52 29.29 -64.79
CA ARG A 7 17.63 29.74 -63.92
C ARG A 7 18.11 28.52 -63.11
N LEU A 8 19.39 28.13 -63.26
CA LEU A 8 20.49 28.30 -62.27
C LEU A 8 20.33 27.50 -60.97
N LEU A 9 21.32 26.78 -60.41
CA LEU A 9 22.66 26.31 -60.82
C LEU A 9 23.23 25.50 -59.62
N LEU A 10 23.77 24.29 -59.87
CA LEU A 10 24.91 23.57 -59.24
C LEU A 10 24.89 23.25 -57.72
N THR A 11 25.31 22.06 -57.26
CA THR A 11 26.66 21.48 -57.47
C THR A 11 26.72 19.96 -57.18
N MET A 12 27.50 19.24 -58.00
CA MET A 12 28.05 17.86 -57.83
C MET A 12 28.96 17.76 -56.58
N LEU A 13 29.33 16.61 -55.97
CA LEU A 13 30.12 15.48 -56.49
C LEU A 13 30.30 14.42 -55.37
N ALA A 14 30.31 13.13 -55.76
CA ALA A 14 31.00 11.93 -55.23
C ALA A 14 31.32 11.73 -53.73
N VAL A 15 31.22 10.47 -53.25
CA VAL A 15 32.33 9.71 -52.62
C VAL A 15 31.96 8.23 -52.41
N CYS A 16 32.98 7.39 -52.65
CA CYS A 16 33.02 5.93 -52.57
C CYS A 16 32.84 5.32 -51.17
N VAL A 17 32.22 4.13 -51.20
CA VAL A 17 32.37 2.92 -50.37
C VAL A 17 33.40 2.93 -49.22
N VAL A 18 32.92 2.66 -48.01
CA VAL A 18 33.65 1.94 -46.94
C VAL A 18 32.73 0.85 -46.39
N CYS A 19 33.17 -0.41 -46.47
CA CYS A 19 32.54 -1.57 -45.85
C CYS A 19 32.76 -1.56 -44.33
N LEU A 20 31.68 -1.68 -43.56
CA LEU A 20 31.70 -2.06 -42.14
C LEU A 20 30.77 -3.28 -41.95
N PRO A 21 31.10 -4.23 -41.05
CA PRO A 21 30.42 -5.51 -40.96
C PRO A 21 29.00 -5.33 -40.43
N GLY A 22 28.04 -5.98 -41.08
CA GLY A 22 26.62 -5.90 -40.76
C GLY A 22 26.34 -6.38 -39.33
N ARG A 23 25.75 -5.49 -38.52
CA ARG A 23 24.83 -5.92 -37.47
C ARG A 23 23.58 -6.44 -38.18
N VAL A 24 23.34 -7.74 -38.08
CA VAL A 24 22.04 -8.32 -38.38
C VAL A 24 21.06 -7.74 -37.37
N SER A 25 20.32 -6.70 -37.74
CA SER A 25 19.09 -6.35 -37.04
C SER A 25 18.09 -7.45 -37.38
N GLN A 26 17.87 -8.40 -36.46
CA GLN A 26 16.62 -9.16 -36.50
C GLN A 26 15.50 -8.14 -36.34
N GLY A 27 14.68 -7.98 -37.38
CA GLY A 27 13.53 -7.11 -37.34
C GLY A 27 12.62 -7.53 -36.18
N LYS A 28 12.47 -6.65 -35.20
CA LYS A 28 11.30 -6.69 -34.30
C LYS A 28 10.09 -6.51 -35.21
N GLY A 29 9.36 -7.59 -35.49
CA GLY A 29 8.04 -7.46 -36.10
C GLY A 29 7.20 -6.55 -35.20
N GLU A 30 6.58 -5.52 -35.77
CA GLU A 30 5.67 -4.62 -35.05
C GLU A 30 4.45 -5.42 -34.59
N SER A 31 4.51 -5.99 -33.39
CA SER A 31 3.34 -6.57 -32.74
C SER A 31 2.55 -5.44 -32.09
N SER A 32 1.24 -5.42 -32.30
CA SER A 32 0.38 -4.38 -31.73
C SER A 32 0.44 -4.40 -30.19
N PRO A 33 0.34 -3.23 -29.52
CA PRO A 33 0.39 -3.12 -28.07
C PRO A 33 -0.59 -4.08 -27.36
N LEU A 34 -0.18 -4.56 -26.19
CA LEU A 34 -1.01 -5.36 -25.27
C LEU A 34 -2.05 -4.44 -24.64
N LYS A 35 -3.33 -4.58 -25.02
CA LYS A 35 -4.42 -3.84 -24.38
C LYS A 35 -4.81 -4.56 -23.09
N LEU A 36 -4.63 -3.90 -21.97
CA LEU A 36 -4.90 -4.43 -20.63
C LEU A 36 -5.91 -3.56 -19.92
N THR A 37 -6.79 -4.19 -19.14
CA THR A 37 -7.60 -3.51 -18.13
C THR A 37 -7.03 -3.90 -16.77
N LEU A 38 -6.29 -2.96 -16.18
CA LEU A 38 -5.70 -3.08 -14.86
C LEU A 38 -6.77 -2.81 -13.80
N ARG A 39 -6.87 -3.68 -12.80
CA ARG A 39 -7.73 -3.52 -11.63
C ARG A 39 -6.91 -3.19 -10.39
N SER A 40 -7.32 -2.19 -9.64
CA SER A 40 -6.76 -1.83 -8.32
C SER A 40 -7.87 -1.50 -7.34
N GLN A 41 -7.53 -1.34 -6.07
CA GLN A 41 -8.46 -0.88 -5.04
C GLN A 41 -7.94 0.40 -4.39
N GLN A 42 -8.83 1.35 -4.17
CA GLN A 42 -8.52 2.61 -3.49
C GLN A 42 -9.46 2.81 -2.32
N GLU A 43 -8.92 3.33 -1.23
CA GLU A 43 -9.71 3.65 -0.04
C GLU A 43 -10.76 4.73 -0.34
N THR A 44 -12.00 4.55 0.13
CA THR A 44 -13.13 5.46 -0.15
C THR A 44 -12.89 6.87 0.40
N SER A 45 -12.20 6.95 1.53
CA SER A 45 -11.54 8.14 2.06
C SER A 45 -10.40 7.72 2.98
N ALA A 46 -9.44 8.62 3.20
CA ALA A 46 -8.25 8.33 3.99
C ALA A 46 -8.60 7.86 5.41
N GLY A 47 -8.21 6.63 5.76
CA GLY A 47 -8.44 6.03 7.07
C GLY A 47 -9.84 5.43 7.29
N SER A 48 -10.68 5.37 6.25
CA SER A 48 -12.01 4.75 6.32
C SER A 48 -12.00 3.22 6.48
N GLY A 49 -10.93 2.55 6.06
CA GLY A 49 -10.83 1.09 5.97
C GLY A 49 -11.73 0.45 4.92
N ARG A 50 -12.42 1.25 4.10
CA ARG A 50 -13.34 0.81 3.03
C ARG A 50 -12.72 1.10 1.67
N TYR A 51 -12.99 0.25 0.67
CA TYR A 51 -12.33 0.35 -0.63
C TYR A 51 -13.31 0.31 -1.81
N HIS A 52 -12.92 0.97 -2.90
CA HIS A 52 -13.55 0.90 -4.21
C HIS A 52 -12.66 0.20 -5.22
N PHE A 53 -13.28 -0.54 -6.13
CA PHE A 53 -12.58 -1.06 -7.31
C PHE A 53 -12.39 0.05 -8.33
N LEU A 54 -11.17 0.16 -8.84
CA LEU A 54 -10.80 1.04 -9.94
C LEU A 54 -10.30 0.20 -11.11
N GLU A 55 -10.73 0.56 -12.30
CA GLU A 55 -10.24 -0.03 -13.55
C GLU A 55 -9.57 1.05 -14.40
N ARG A 56 -8.42 0.72 -14.98
CA ARG A 56 -7.70 1.58 -15.93
C ARG A 56 -7.26 0.77 -17.13
N ASN A 57 -7.57 1.28 -18.31
CA ASN A 57 -7.09 0.69 -19.56
C ASN A 57 -5.67 1.18 -19.86
N GLU A 58 -4.79 0.25 -20.20
CA GLU A 58 -3.40 0.51 -20.58
C GLU A 58 -3.01 -0.24 -21.85
N ALA A 59 -1.98 0.28 -22.52
CA ALA A 59 -1.36 -0.34 -23.68
C ALA A 59 0.12 -0.59 -23.37
N TRP A 60 0.53 -1.85 -23.24
CA TRP A 60 1.91 -2.22 -22.96
C TRP A 60 2.60 -2.75 -24.20
N GLU A 61 3.80 -2.25 -24.49
CA GLU A 61 4.59 -2.75 -25.62
C GLU A 61 5.11 -4.16 -25.32
N PRO A 62 4.86 -5.16 -26.19
CA PRO A 62 5.31 -6.53 -25.95
C PRO A 62 6.83 -6.62 -25.73
N GLY A 63 7.60 -5.91 -26.54
CA GLY A 63 9.07 -5.89 -26.44
C GLY A 63 9.64 -5.14 -25.23
N GLU A 64 8.79 -4.47 -24.43
CA GLU A 64 9.14 -3.83 -23.16
C GLU A 64 8.46 -4.52 -21.96
N THR A 65 7.87 -5.70 -22.19
CA THR A 65 7.09 -6.45 -21.20
C THR A 65 7.74 -7.81 -20.93
N ALA A 66 7.75 -8.22 -19.65
CA ALA A 66 8.13 -9.56 -19.24
C ALA A 66 7.03 -10.25 -18.42
N ILE A 67 7.00 -11.59 -18.49
CA ILE A 67 6.24 -12.43 -17.55
C ILE A 67 7.24 -13.20 -16.69
N ILE A 68 7.13 -13.07 -15.37
CA ILE A 68 7.89 -13.86 -14.41
C ILE A 68 6.99 -14.97 -13.86
N VAL A 69 7.44 -16.22 -14.04
CA VAL A 69 6.79 -17.42 -13.53
C VAL A 69 7.44 -17.81 -12.21
N CYS A 70 6.79 -17.50 -11.10
CA CYS A 70 7.30 -17.70 -9.76
C CYS A 70 6.95 -19.09 -9.21
N ASP A 71 7.97 -19.89 -8.89
CA ASP A 71 7.86 -21.06 -8.03
C ASP A 71 6.82 -22.11 -8.46
N VAL A 72 6.50 -22.23 -9.76
CA VAL A 72 5.57 -23.25 -10.30
C VAL A 72 6.23 -24.64 -10.30
N TRP A 73 6.47 -25.18 -9.11
CA TRP A 73 7.24 -26.40 -8.87
C TRP A 73 6.56 -27.68 -9.35
N ASP A 74 7.36 -28.74 -9.51
CA ASP A 74 6.90 -30.08 -9.89
C ASP A 74 6.22 -30.85 -8.75
N SER A 75 6.39 -30.41 -7.49
CA SER A 75 5.79 -31.04 -6.32
C SER A 75 5.68 -30.06 -5.16
N HIS A 76 4.90 -30.41 -4.13
CA HIS A 76 4.72 -29.61 -2.92
C HIS A 76 4.43 -30.51 -1.71
N THR A 77 4.67 -30.00 -0.50
CA THR A 77 4.39 -30.73 0.76
C THR A 77 2.90 -30.97 0.98
N CYS A 78 2.05 -30.23 0.27
CA CYS A 78 0.59 -30.33 0.29
C CYS A 78 0.08 -30.88 -1.06
N ARG A 79 -0.69 -31.97 -1.03
CA ARG A 79 -1.23 -32.61 -2.24
C ARG A 79 -2.25 -31.72 -2.93
N ASN A 80 -3.10 -31.04 -2.18
CA ASN A 80 -4.09 -30.10 -2.71
C ASN A 80 -3.41 -28.92 -3.45
N ALA A 81 -2.29 -28.41 -2.95
CA ALA A 81 -1.49 -27.39 -3.66
C ALA A 81 -0.93 -27.91 -4.99
N VAL A 82 -0.45 -29.17 -5.04
CA VAL A 82 -0.04 -29.80 -6.31
C VAL A 82 -1.21 -29.90 -7.27
N SER A 83 -2.39 -30.34 -6.81
CA SER A 83 -3.60 -30.46 -7.63
C SER A 83 -4.02 -29.11 -8.24
N ARG A 84 -4.02 -28.04 -7.43
CA ARG A 84 -4.35 -26.69 -7.91
C ARG A 84 -3.35 -26.21 -8.97
N LEU A 85 -2.05 -26.40 -8.75
CA LEU A 85 -1.03 -26.09 -9.74
C LEU A 85 -1.25 -26.85 -11.06
N GLU A 86 -1.52 -28.16 -10.98
CA GLU A 86 -1.79 -29.01 -12.15
C GLU A 86 -2.98 -28.50 -12.98
N GLN A 87 -3.97 -27.84 -12.35
CA GLN A 87 -5.13 -27.29 -13.04
C GLN A 87 -4.87 -25.97 -13.77
N PHE A 88 -4.15 -25.01 -13.16
CA PHE A 88 -3.92 -23.72 -13.83
C PHE A 88 -2.71 -23.74 -14.76
N ALA A 89 -1.77 -24.68 -14.57
CA ALA A 89 -0.54 -24.78 -15.37
C ALA A 89 -0.78 -24.87 -16.89
N PRO A 90 -1.77 -25.62 -17.42
CA PRO A 90 -2.08 -25.63 -18.86
C PRO A 90 -2.50 -24.26 -19.41
N THR A 91 -3.31 -23.50 -18.65
CA THR A 91 -3.72 -22.15 -19.02
C THR A 91 -2.55 -21.19 -18.97
N LEU A 92 -1.71 -21.29 -17.94
CA LEU A 92 -0.46 -20.55 -17.84
C LEU A 92 0.46 -20.86 -19.02
N ASN A 93 0.66 -22.12 -19.38
CA ASN A 93 1.48 -22.51 -20.52
C ASN A 93 0.95 -21.90 -21.84
N SER A 94 -0.38 -21.86 -22.02
CA SER A 94 -1.02 -21.20 -23.18
C SER A 94 -0.81 -19.68 -23.19
N LEU A 95 -0.87 -19.04 -22.02
CA LEU A 95 -0.54 -17.62 -21.87
C LEU A 95 0.91 -17.35 -22.26
N LEU A 96 1.86 -18.16 -21.79
CA LEU A 96 3.28 -18.02 -22.10
C LEU A 96 3.57 -18.25 -23.59
N GLN A 97 2.90 -19.21 -24.24
CA GLN A 97 3.01 -19.42 -25.69
C GLN A 97 2.54 -18.18 -26.47
N THR A 98 1.40 -17.62 -26.09
CA THR A 98 0.87 -16.38 -26.68
C THR A 98 1.82 -15.20 -26.44
N ALA A 99 2.43 -15.13 -25.26
CA ALA A 99 3.42 -14.12 -24.89
C ALA A 99 4.68 -14.17 -25.75
N ARG A 100 5.27 -15.36 -25.87
CA ARG A 100 6.44 -15.58 -26.73
C ARG A 100 6.14 -15.22 -28.17
N ALA A 101 4.96 -15.57 -28.69
CA ALA A 101 4.55 -15.24 -30.05
C ALA A 101 4.41 -13.72 -30.30
N ARG A 102 4.10 -12.94 -29.27
CA ARG A 102 3.98 -11.48 -29.35
C ARG A 102 5.29 -10.74 -29.05
N GLY A 103 6.35 -11.45 -28.65
CA GLY A 103 7.66 -10.87 -28.34
C GLY A 103 7.87 -10.47 -26.87
N VAL A 104 7.06 -11.00 -25.96
CA VAL A 104 7.19 -10.78 -24.51
C VAL A 104 8.28 -11.68 -23.93
N THR A 105 9.10 -11.13 -23.04
CA THR A 105 10.21 -11.86 -22.40
C THR A 105 9.67 -12.78 -21.30
N ILE A 106 10.06 -14.06 -21.29
CA ILE A 106 9.65 -15.01 -20.25
C ILE A 106 10.82 -15.34 -19.35
N ILE A 107 10.60 -15.23 -18.03
CA ILE A 107 11.58 -15.54 -17.01
C ILE A 107 10.96 -16.58 -16.06
N HIS A 108 11.57 -17.75 -15.99
CA HIS A 108 11.19 -18.80 -15.05
C HIS A 108 12.02 -18.67 -13.77
N ALA A 109 11.35 -18.58 -12.63
CA ALA A 109 11.98 -18.45 -11.32
C ALA A 109 11.60 -19.60 -10.38
N PRO A 110 12.09 -20.83 -10.62
CA PRO A 110 11.80 -22.00 -9.79
C PRO A 110 12.74 -22.02 -8.57
N SER A 111 12.43 -21.23 -7.55
CA SER A 111 13.35 -21.02 -6.43
C SER A 111 13.62 -22.31 -5.67
N GLY A 112 14.88 -22.48 -5.25
CA GLY A 112 15.32 -23.71 -4.57
C GLY A 112 15.49 -24.93 -5.50
N CYS A 113 15.26 -24.78 -6.81
CA CYS A 113 15.42 -25.84 -7.80
C CYS A 113 16.58 -25.59 -8.79
N MET A 114 17.41 -24.57 -8.56
CA MET A 114 18.39 -24.12 -9.57
C MET A 114 19.41 -25.17 -9.99
N ASN A 115 19.70 -26.16 -9.14
CA ASN A 115 20.59 -27.27 -9.47
C ASN A 115 20.11 -28.09 -10.68
N ALA A 116 18.80 -28.23 -10.88
CA ALA A 116 18.23 -28.94 -12.02
C ALA A 116 18.48 -28.23 -13.36
N TYR A 117 18.86 -26.95 -13.33
CA TYR A 117 19.00 -26.09 -14.50
C TYR A 117 20.42 -25.60 -14.75
N SER A 118 21.42 -26.04 -13.99
CA SER A 118 22.82 -25.55 -14.09
C SER A 118 23.35 -25.55 -15.54
N GLU A 119 23.03 -26.60 -16.30
CA GLU A 119 23.45 -26.76 -17.69
C GLU A 119 22.43 -26.25 -18.73
N HIS A 120 21.23 -25.86 -18.30
CA HIS A 120 20.14 -25.49 -19.19
C HIS A 120 20.46 -24.19 -19.96
N PRO A 121 20.21 -24.10 -21.28
CA PRO A 121 20.53 -22.92 -22.08
C PRO A 121 19.91 -21.62 -21.54
N ALA A 122 18.64 -21.63 -21.13
CA ALA A 122 17.96 -20.48 -20.54
C ALA A 122 18.57 -20.03 -19.19
N ARG A 123 19.14 -20.96 -18.41
CA ARG A 123 19.87 -20.61 -17.18
C ARG A 123 21.20 -19.93 -17.50
N LYS A 124 21.99 -20.54 -18.41
CA LYS A 124 23.24 -19.94 -18.90
C LYS A 124 23.01 -18.55 -19.48
N ARG A 125 21.90 -18.36 -20.20
CA ARG A 125 21.48 -17.07 -20.75
C ARG A 125 21.28 -16.01 -19.66
N ALA A 126 20.55 -16.33 -18.59
CA ALA A 126 20.36 -15.43 -17.46
C ALA A 126 21.68 -15.09 -16.75
N MET A 127 22.55 -16.08 -16.51
CA MET A 127 23.87 -15.86 -15.91
C MET A 127 24.80 -15.02 -16.79
N SER A 128 24.66 -15.13 -18.11
CA SER A 128 25.45 -14.36 -19.08
C SER A 128 24.92 -12.95 -19.33
N ALA A 129 23.74 -12.60 -18.80
CA ALA A 129 23.18 -11.27 -18.94
C ALA A 129 24.15 -10.25 -18.33
N PRO A 130 24.61 -9.23 -19.08
CA PRO A 130 25.58 -8.28 -18.56
C PRO A 130 25.06 -7.58 -17.31
N ASN A 131 25.91 -7.49 -16.29
CA ASN A 131 25.60 -6.75 -15.08
C ASN A 131 25.26 -5.30 -15.42
N VAL A 132 24.17 -4.82 -14.83
CA VAL A 132 23.79 -3.42 -14.96
C VAL A 132 24.75 -2.56 -14.14
N ALA A 133 24.98 -1.32 -14.59
CA ALA A 133 25.87 -0.39 -13.90
C ALA A 133 25.47 -0.12 -12.44
N ARG A 134 24.17 -0.29 -12.13
CA ARG A 134 23.63 -0.11 -10.79
C ARG A 134 22.47 -1.05 -10.52
N LEU A 135 22.65 -1.97 -9.58
CA LEU A 135 21.57 -2.79 -9.04
C LEU A 135 20.78 -2.00 -7.99
N PRO A 136 19.45 -2.19 -7.89
CA PRO A 136 18.68 -1.61 -6.80
C PRO A 136 19.11 -2.14 -5.44
N HIS A 137 19.01 -1.30 -4.40
CA HIS A 137 19.36 -1.68 -3.04
C HIS A 137 18.50 -2.86 -2.57
N ASP A 138 19.12 -3.84 -1.93
CA ASP A 138 18.48 -5.08 -1.47
C ASP A 138 17.77 -5.89 -2.56
N ILE A 139 18.05 -5.70 -3.86
CA ILE A 139 17.34 -6.46 -4.91
C ILE A 139 17.54 -7.98 -4.79
N THR A 140 18.59 -8.43 -4.10
CA THR A 140 18.88 -9.84 -3.81
C THR A 140 18.19 -10.36 -2.54
N SER A 141 17.53 -9.50 -1.79
CA SER A 141 16.95 -9.82 -0.49
C SER A 141 15.43 -10.02 -0.57
N TRP A 142 14.88 -10.77 0.36
CA TRP A 142 13.43 -10.87 0.53
C TRP A 142 12.82 -9.53 0.95
N CYS A 143 11.74 -9.11 0.29
CA CYS A 143 10.98 -7.92 0.66
C CYS A 143 9.69 -8.30 1.41
N TYR A 144 9.69 -8.03 2.71
CA TYR A 144 8.60 -8.44 3.60
C TYR A 144 7.41 -7.51 3.58
N THR A 145 7.61 -6.22 3.30
CA THR A 145 6.55 -5.21 3.34
C THR A 145 6.95 -3.99 2.51
N LEU A 146 5.95 -3.26 2.02
CA LEU A 146 6.07 -1.91 1.48
C LEU A 146 5.51 -0.89 2.49
N PRO A 147 5.93 0.39 2.43
CA PRO A 147 5.37 1.43 3.29
C PRO A 147 3.83 1.52 3.25
N ALA A 148 3.23 1.26 2.08
CA ALA A 148 1.77 1.25 1.91
C ALA A 148 1.08 0.08 2.64
N GLU A 149 1.81 -0.98 2.98
CA GLU A 149 1.32 -2.17 3.69
C GLU A 149 1.48 -2.04 5.21
N GLU A 150 2.30 -1.12 5.73
CA GLU A 150 2.62 -1.00 7.17
C GLU A 150 1.40 -0.73 8.06
N ARG A 151 0.36 -0.10 7.50
CA ARG A 151 -0.91 0.20 8.19
C ARG A 151 -2.02 -0.79 7.85
N ALA A 152 -1.75 -1.75 6.97
CA ALA A 152 -2.73 -2.74 6.54
C ALA A 152 -2.83 -3.90 7.54
N VAL A 153 -4.00 -4.52 7.58
CA VAL A 153 -4.20 -5.82 8.24
C VAL A 153 -3.84 -6.89 7.21
N TYR A 154 -2.86 -7.74 7.53
CA TYR A 154 -2.55 -8.87 6.66
C TYR A 154 -3.71 -9.86 6.68
N PRO A 155 -4.24 -10.30 5.52
CA PRO A 155 -5.60 -10.84 5.46
C PRO A 155 -5.69 -12.36 5.70
N LEU A 156 -4.57 -13.06 5.86
CA LEU A 156 -4.54 -14.50 6.16
C LEU A 156 -3.58 -14.85 7.29
N ASP A 157 -3.89 -15.93 8.01
CA ASP A 157 -2.91 -16.65 8.81
C ASP A 157 -2.38 -17.86 8.02
N GLN A 158 -1.07 -17.86 7.79
CA GLN A 158 -0.33 -18.92 7.11
C GLN A 158 0.77 -19.53 7.99
N SER A 159 0.66 -19.35 9.31
CA SER A 159 1.69 -19.77 10.27
C SER A 159 1.96 -21.27 10.25
N ASP A 160 0.97 -22.10 9.92
CA ASP A 160 1.14 -23.55 9.82
C ASP A 160 1.73 -24.05 8.48
N GLY A 161 2.15 -23.13 7.61
CA GLY A 161 2.63 -23.45 6.26
C GLY A 161 1.52 -23.66 5.23
N GLY A 162 0.26 -23.38 5.57
CA GLY A 162 -0.88 -23.35 4.65
C GLY A 162 -1.21 -24.69 3.99
N ASN A 163 -0.88 -25.81 4.63
CA ASN A 163 -1.24 -27.13 4.14
C ASN A 163 -2.72 -27.39 4.44
N ASP A 164 -3.52 -27.48 3.39
CA ASP A 164 -4.97 -27.71 3.44
C ASP A 164 -5.38 -29.17 3.15
N ASP A 165 -4.44 -30.12 3.26
CA ASP A 165 -4.77 -31.55 3.15
C ASP A 165 -5.45 -32.05 4.43
N GLU A 166 -6.46 -32.90 4.27
CA GLU A 166 -6.98 -33.70 5.38
C GLU A 166 -5.86 -34.56 6.01
N PRO A 167 -5.86 -34.82 7.33
CA PRO A 167 -4.76 -35.51 8.00
C PRO A 167 -4.39 -36.87 7.38
N THR A 168 -5.37 -37.63 6.90
CA THR A 168 -5.16 -38.92 6.23
C THR A 168 -4.51 -38.75 4.86
N VAL A 169 -4.91 -37.74 4.09
CA VAL A 169 -4.31 -37.38 2.80
C VAL A 169 -2.88 -36.92 3.00
N LYS A 170 -2.63 -36.06 3.99
CA LYS A 170 -1.28 -35.58 4.33
C LYS A 170 -0.31 -36.72 4.66
N LEU A 171 -0.76 -37.70 5.45
CA LEU A 171 0.05 -38.88 5.79
C LEU A 171 0.31 -39.77 4.58
N ALA A 172 -0.71 -40.02 3.75
CA ALA A 172 -0.56 -40.80 2.52
C ALA A 172 0.39 -40.12 1.53
N TRP A 173 0.23 -38.81 1.32
CA TRP A 173 1.07 -38.01 0.43
C TRP A 173 2.53 -38.00 0.89
N LYS A 174 2.77 -37.84 2.20
CA LYS A 174 4.12 -37.97 2.77
C LYS A 174 4.76 -39.31 2.42
N GLN A 175 4.01 -40.41 2.47
CA GLN A 175 4.52 -41.74 2.11
C GLN A 175 4.79 -41.87 0.61
N THR A 176 3.95 -41.26 -0.24
CA THR A 176 4.19 -41.16 -1.69
C THR A 176 5.50 -40.45 -1.97
N LEU A 177 5.73 -39.27 -1.38
CA LEU A 177 6.96 -38.49 -1.56
C LEU A 177 8.21 -39.30 -1.17
N ILE A 178 8.17 -40.01 -0.04
CA ILE A 178 9.26 -40.89 0.40
C ILE A 178 9.51 -42.01 -0.62
N SER A 179 8.45 -42.63 -1.14
CA SER A 179 8.58 -43.72 -2.13
C SER A 179 9.16 -43.25 -3.47
N GLU A 180 8.95 -41.98 -3.81
CA GLU A 180 9.54 -41.32 -4.99
C GLU A 180 10.98 -40.82 -4.75
N GLY A 181 11.53 -41.02 -3.55
CA GLY A 181 12.86 -40.53 -3.17
C GLY A 181 12.93 -39.01 -2.96
N ARG A 182 11.78 -38.36 -2.70
CA ARG A 182 11.70 -36.91 -2.42
C ARG A 182 11.76 -36.66 -0.91
N ASP A 183 12.36 -35.54 -0.52
CA ASP A 183 12.30 -35.04 0.86
C ASP A 183 10.89 -34.50 1.16
N PRO A 184 10.14 -35.08 2.11
CA PRO A 184 8.79 -34.60 2.41
C PRO A 184 8.72 -33.20 3.01
N GLY A 185 9.83 -32.63 3.48
CA GLY A 185 9.91 -31.23 3.93
C GLY A 185 10.11 -30.24 2.78
N ARG A 186 10.72 -30.67 1.67
CA ARG A 186 11.00 -29.88 0.46
C ARG A 186 10.98 -30.78 -0.79
N PRO A 187 9.80 -31.20 -1.24
CA PRO A 187 9.70 -32.23 -2.28
C PRO A 187 9.95 -31.74 -3.70
N TRP A 188 9.90 -30.43 -3.95
CA TRP A 188 10.17 -29.84 -5.26
C TRP A 188 11.64 -29.98 -5.65
N GLN A 189 11.88 -30.33 -6.91
CA GLN A 189 13.23 -30.48 -7.48
C GLN A 189 13.42 -29.62 -8.72
N LYS A 190 12.33 -29.29 -9.42
CA LYS A 190 12.30 -28.49 -10.65
C LYS A 190 10.97 -27.75 -10.80
N GLN A 191 10.78 -27.07 -11.93
CA GLN A 191 9.49 -26.52 -12.35
C GLN A 191 8.63 -27.67 -12.86
N SER A 192 7.30 -27.54 -12.76
CA SER A 192 6.37 -28.49 -13.36
C SER A 192 6.58 -28.60 -14.88
N ASP A 193 6.60 -29.83 -15.38
CA ASP A 193 6.73 -30.14 -16.82
C ASP A 193 5.49 -29.68 -17.62
N LEU A 194 4.39 -29.32 -16.95
CA LEU A 194 3.18 -28.74 -17.58
C LEU A 194 3.42 -27.32 -18.12
N VAL A 195 4.47 -26.63 -17.65
CA VAL A 195 4.85 -25.30 -18.11
C VAL A 195 6.16 -25.40 -18.87
N ALA A 196 6.09 -25.31 -20.19
CA ALA A 196 7.24 -25.45 -21.06
C ALA A 196 8.20 -24.27 -20.91
N ILE A 197 9.50 -24.57 -20.89
CA ILE A 197 10.60 -23.59 -20.95
C ILE A 197 11.21 -23.67 -22.35
N ASP A 198 11.22 -22.57 -23.08
CA ASP A 198 11.87 -22.45 -24.39
C ASP A 198 13.39 -22.27 -24.19
N PRO A 199 14.23 -23.24 -24.59
CA PRO A 199 15.67 -23.16 -24.38
C PRO A 199 16.33 -22.04 -25.20
N GLU A 200 15.73 -21.61 -26.30
CA GLU A 200 16.28 -20.60 -27.20
C GLU A 200 15.91 -19.17 -26.78
N ARG A 201 14.75 -18.98 -26.16
CA ARG A 201 14.17 -17.64 -25.92
C ARG A 201 14.06 -17.25 -24.45
N ASP A 202 13.85 -18.20 -23.55
CA ASP A 202 13.53 -17.89 -22.16
C ASP A 202 14.79 -17.71 -21.30
N TYR A 203 14.54 -17.27 -20.07
CA TYR A 203 15.53 -17.10 -19.01
C TYR A 203 15.13 -17.94 -17.78
N ILE A 204 16.12 -18.45 -17.03
CA ILE A 204 15.88 -19.11 -15.74
C ILE A 204 16.80 -18.52 -14.66
N SER A 205 16.21 -17.98 -13.60
CA SER A 205 16.92 -17.55 -12.38
C SER A 205 15.93 -17.40 -11.23
N ASP A 206 16.37 -17.67 -9.99
CA ASP A 206 15.66 -17.31 -8.77
C ASP A 206 16.37 -16.18 -7.98
N ARG A 207 17.40 -15.57 -8.57
CA ARG A 207 18.15 -14.47 -7.97
C ARG A 207 17.67 -13.12 -8.50
N GLY A 208 17.41 -12.20 -7.58
CA GLY A 208 16.89 -10.88 -7.93
C GLY A 208 17.87 -10.03 -8.75
N ASP A 209 19.18 -10.14 -8.53
CA ASP A 209 20.21 -9.42 -9.31
C ASP A 209 20.27 -9.90 -10.76
N GLU A 210 20.27 -11.21 -11.00
CA GLU A 210 20.28 -11.77 -12.35
C GLU A 210 18.98 -11.48 -13.11
N ILE A 211 17.82 -11.62 -12.46
CA ILE A 211 16.54 -11.24 -13.06
C ILE A 211 16.55 -9.76 -13.39
N TRP A 212 17.01 -8.89 -12.48
CA TRP A 212 17.09 -7.46 -12.74
C TRP A 212 18.01 -7.13 -13.92
N ASN A 213 19.16 -7.80 -14.03
CA ASN A 213 20.04 -7.68 -15.19
C ASN A 213 19.30 -8.03 -16.49
N VAL A 214 18.55 -9.14 -16.52
CA VAL A 214 17.75 -9.51 -17.70
C VAL A 214 16.73 -8.42 -18.04
N LEU A 215 15.97 -7.94 -17.04
CA LEU A 215 14.96 -6.90 -17.24
C LEU A 215 15.57 -5.63 -17.85
N GLU A 216 16.68 -5.13 -17.30
CA GLU A 216 17.33 -3.92 -17.81
C GLU A 216 17.95 -4.11 -19.19
N GLN A 217 18.62 -5.24 -19.44
CA GLN A 217 19.26 -5.51 -20.72
C GLN A 217 18.25 -5.69 -21.87
N GLN A 218 17.05 -6.19 -21.55
CA GLN A 218 15.96 -6.31 -22.51
C GLN A 218 15.10 -5.03 -22.61
N GLY A 219 15.40 -3.98 -21.82
CA GLY A 219 14.63 -2.73 -21.82
C GLY A 219 13.21 -2.89 -21.26
N ILE A 220 13.01 -3.86 -20.36
CA ILE A 220 11.70 -4.16 -19.78
C ILE A 220 11.27 -3.07 -18.81
N LYS A 221 10.10 -2.50 -19.07
CA LYS A 221 9.43 -1.53 -18.19
C LYS A 221 8.29 -2.18 -17.41
N ASN A 222 7.60 -3.13 -18.05
CA ASN A 222 6.39 -3.73 -17.52
C ASN A 222 6.62 -5.19 -17.17
N VAL A 223 6.15 -5.62 -16.01
CA VAL A 223 6.30 -6.99 -15.51
C VAL A 223 4.95 -7.54 -15.07
N LEU A 224 4.54 -8.62 -15.69
CA LEU A 224 3.47 -9.47 -15.19
C LEU A 224 4.08 -10.56 -14.32
N LEU A 225 3.51 -10.79 -13.14
CA LEU A 225 3.94 -11.88 -12.26
C LEU A 225 2.78 -12.86 -12.03
N THR A 226 3.10 -14.14 -12.01
CA THR A 226 2.17 -15.28 -11.83
C THR A 226 2.92 -16.40 -11.12
N GLY A 227 2.22 -17.32 -10.45
CA GLY A 227 2.87 -18.39 -9.73
C GLY A 227 2.11 -18.85 -8.48
N VAL A 228 2.79 -19.57 -7.60
CA VAL A 228 2.17 -20.08 -6.36
C VAL A 228 2.71 -19.36 -5.13
N HIS A 229 2.03 -19.57 -4.00
CA HIS A 229 2.27 -18.91 -2.74
C HIS A 229 2.17 -17.39 -2.90
N VAL A 230 1.03 -16.91 -3.40
CA VAL A 230 0.78 -15.50 -3.70
C VAL A 230 1.05 -14.58 -2.50
N ASN A 231 0.73 -15.07 -1.31
CA ASN A 231 0.93 -14.44 0.00
C ASN A 231 2.39 -14.51 0.53
N MET A 232 3.31 -15.14 -0.19
CA MET A 232 4.70 -15.30 0.24
C MET A 232 5.67 -15.12 -0.92
N CYS A 233 5.80 -16.10 -1.82
CA CYS A 233 6.84 -16.12 -2.84
C CYS A 233 6.63 -15.02 -3.89
N VAL A 234 5.46 -14.99 -4.52
CA VAL A 234 5.08 -13.98 -5.52
C VAL A 234 5.20 -12.57 -4.97
N LEU A 235 4.79 -12.33 -3.71
CA LEU A 235 4.93 -11.02 -3.07
C LEU A 235 6.37 -10.66 -2.73
N GLY A 236 7.08 -11.57 -2.06
CA GLY A 236 8.24 -11.23 -1.22
C GLY A 236 9.60 -11.72 -1.71
N ARG A 237 9.67 -12.61 -2.70
CA ARG A 237 10.96 -13.04 -3.28
C ARG A 237 11.78 -11.83 -3.76
N PRO A 238 13.11 -11.97 -3.92
CA PRO A 238 13.98 -10.93 -4.49
C PRO A 238 13.49 -10.35 -5.83
N PHE A 239 12.74 -11.15 -6.59
CA PHE A 239 12.10 -10.79 -7.86
C PHE A 239 10.57 -10.65 -7.78
N GLY A 240 10.01 -10.68 -6.56
CA GLY A 240 8.57 -10.62 -6.32
C GLY A 240 7.98 -9.23 -6.52
N LEU A 241 6.64 -9.15 -6.45
CA LEU A 241 5.86 -7.95 -6.71
C LEU A 241 6.38 -6.74 -5.93
N ARG A 242 6.68 -6.91 -4.63
CA ARG A 242 7.14 -5.81 -3.77
C ARG A 242 8.48 -5.25 -4.22
N GLN A 243 9.43 -6.12 -4.57
CA GLN A 243 10.75 -5.68 -5.05
C GLN A 243 10.66 -4.94 -6.37
N LEU A 244 9.87 -5.47 -7.31
CA LEU A 244 9.73 -4.87 -8.63
C LEU A 244 9.00 -3.52 -8.55
N ALA A 245 7.91 -3.44 -7.77
CA ALA A 245 7.14 -2.22 -7.59
C ALA A 245 7.96 -1.14 -6.87
N ARG A 246 8.63 -1.50 -5.75
CA ARG A 246 9.51 -0.58 -5.00
C ARG A 246 10.62 0.01 -5.84
N ASN A 247 11.13 -0.74 -6.81
CA ASN A 247 12.23 -0.32 -7.67
C ASN A 247 11.76 0.23 -9.03
N GLY A 248 10.49 0.62 -9.15
CA GLY A 248 9.99 1.44 -10.25
C GLY A 248 9.64 0.70 -11.54
N LYS A 249 9.42 -0.63 -11.50
CA LYS A 249 8.79 -1.35 -12.61
C LYS A 249 7.28 -1.13 -12.59
N ASN A 250 6.64 -1.11 -13.76
CA ASN A 250 5.19 -1.23 -13.86
C ASN A 250 4.84 -2.69 -13.63
N VAL A 251 4.21 -3.03 -12.51
CA VAL A 251 3.97 -4.42 -12.14
C VAL A 251 2.47 -4.70 -12.10
N ALA A 252 2.06 -5.87 -12.58
CA ALA A 252 0.74 -6.41 -12.31
C ALA A 252 0.77 -7.92 -12.02
N LEU A 253 -0.11 -8.37 -11.12
CA LEU A 253 -0.34 -9.80 -10.88
C LEU A 253 -1.36 -10.36 -11.90
N VAL A 254 -1.11 -11.54 -12.45
CA VAL A 254 -2.12 -12.32 -13.20
C VAL A 254 -2.98 -13.09 -12.19
N ARG A 255 -4.04 -12.47 -11.69
CA ARG A 255 -4.74 -12.88 -10.45
C ARG A 255 -5.51 -14.20 -10.56
N ASP A 256 -5.84 -14.65 -11.75
CA ASP A 256 -6.52 -15.94 -12.00
C ASP A 256 -5.56 -17.10 -12.25
N LEU A 257 -4.25 -16.83 -12.39
CA LEU A 257 -3.21 -17.85 -12.51
C LEU A 257 -2.28 -17.79 -11.29
N THR A 258 -2.87 -17.93 -10.11
CA THR A 258 -2.13 -17.88 -8.85
C THR A 258 -2.79 -18.74 -7.77
N ASP A 259 -2.00 -19.14 -6.77
CA ASP A 259 -2.47 -19.91 -5.62
C ASP A 259 -1.89 -19.35 -4.30
N ALA A 260 -2.67 -19.35 -3.23
CA ALA A 260 -2.22 -18.91 -1.91
C ALA A 260 -1.71 -20.08 -1.07
N MET A 261 -0.73 -19.82 -0.20
CA MET A 261 -0.35 -20.76 0.86
C MET A 261 -1.30 -20.55 2.03
N TYR A 262 -2.45 -21.23 2.04
CA TYR A 262 -3.51 -21.01 3.03
C TYR A 262 -4.25 -22.29 3.41
N ASN A 263 -4.37 -22.52 4.72
CA ASN A 263 -5.17 -23.59 5.30
C ASN A 263 -6.55 -23.04 5.74
N PRO A 264 -7.68 -23.51 5.19
CA PRO A 264 -9.03 -23.10 5.60
C PRO A 264 -9.35 -23.32 7.08
N GLN A 265 -8.57 -24.14 7.80
CA GLN A 265 -8.69 -24.30 9.25
C GLN A 265 -8.01 -23.18 10.03
N ARG A 266 -7.35 -22.22 9.36
CA ARG A 266 -6.72 -21.04 9.95
C ARG A 266 -7.53 -19.79 9.66
N TRP A 267 -7.36 -18.77 10.50
CA TRP A 267 -7.99 -17.48 10.30
C TRP A 267 -7.74 -16.96 8.87
N PRO A 268 -8.78 -16.45 8.16
CA PRO A 268 -10.13 -16.12 8.66
C PRO A 268 -11.18 -17.24 8.53
N TYR A 269 -10.77 -18.51 8.48
CA TYR A 269 -11.62 -19.72 8.42
C TYR A 269 -12.52 -19.82 7.19
N VAL A 270 -12.11 -19.16 6.12
CA VAL A 270 -12.81 -19.14 4.85
C VAL A 270 -12.33 -20.28 3.95
N SER A 271 -13.01 -20.51 2.82
CA SER A 271 -12.49 -21.47 1.85
C SER A 271 -11.10 -21.06 1.35
N HIS A 272 -10.33 -22.02 0.85
CA HIS A 272 -9.02 -21.75 0.27
C HIS A 272 -9.10 -20.63 -0.80
N PHE A 273 -10.12 -20.71 -1.66
CA PHE A 273 -10.34 -19.77 -2.75
C PHE A 273 -10.69 -18.36 -2.26
N THR A 274 -11.47 -18.23 -1.19
CA THR A 274 -11.71 -16.94 -0.54
C THR A 274 -10.42 -16.39 0.06
N GLY A 275 -9.57 -17.24 0.63
CA GLY A 275 -8.25 -16.82 1.10
C GLY A 275 -7.39 -16.25 -0.03
N ASN A 276 -7.40 -16.88 -1.20
CA ASN A 276 -6.74 -16.37 -2.39
C ASN A 276 -7.33 -15.00 -2.84
N ASP A 277 -8.66 -14.86 -2.86
CA ASP A 277 -9.34 -13.60 -3.18
C ASP A 277 -8.89 -12.46 -2.23
N LEU A 278 -8.79 -12.74 -0.92
CA LEU A 278 -8.38 -11.77 0.09
C LEU A 278 -6.94 -11.28 -0.09
N ILE A 279 -6.04 -12.13 -0.57
CA ILE A 279 -4.64 -11.72 -0.86
C ILE A 279 -4.57 -10.92 -2.16
N VAL A 280 -5.36 -11.28 -3.17
CA VAL A 280 -5.50 -10.47 -4.40
C VAL A 280 -5.99 -9.07 -4.04
N ASP A 281 -7.00 -8.97 -3.17
CA ASP A 281 -7.50 -7.70 -2.63
C ASP A 281 -6.41 -6.90 -1.92
N HIS A 282 -5.60 -7.55 -1.05
CA HIS A 282 -4.48 -6.89 -0.37
C HIS A 282 -3.45 -6.34 -1.36
N ILE A 283 -3.12 -7.12 -2.41
CA ILE A 283 -2.21 -6.70 -3.48
C ILE A 283 -2.76 -5.48 -4.21
N GLU A 284 -4.05 -5.49 -4.57
CA GLU A 284 -4.72 -4.40 -5.30
C GLU A 284 -4.79 -3.10 -4.51
N ARG A 285 -4.84 -3.19 -3.17
CA ARG A 285 -4.89 -2.04 -2.26
C ARG A 285 -3.53 -1.42 -2.00
N HIS A 286 -2.49 -2.26 -1.87
CA HIS A 286 -1.24 -1.82 -1.23
C HIS A 286 0.03 -2.07 -2.05
N VAL A 287 -0.02 -2.90 -3.10
CA VAL A 287 1.20 -3.34 -3.81
C VAL A 287 1.16 -2.94 -5.28
N CYS A 288 0.22 -3.47 -6.05
CA CYS A 288 0.16 -3.25 -7.49
C CYS A 288 -1.23 -3.63 -8.07
N PRO A 289 -1.59 -3.13 -9.26
CA PRO A 289 -2.79 -3.58 -9.95
C PRO A 289 -2.71 -5.05 -10.39
N THR A 290 -3.83 -5.58 -10.88
CA THR A 290 -3.96 -6.96 -11.35
C THR A 290 -4.62 -7.03 -12.73
N ILE A 291 -4.39 -8.14 -13.43
CA ILE A 291 -5.08 -8.53 -14.67
C ILE A 291 -5.54 -9.98 -14.59
N THR A 292 -6.37 -10.40 -15.55
CA THR A 292 -6.78 -11.79 -15.76
C THR A 292 -6.27 -12.33 -17.10
N SER A 293 -6.05 -13.64 -17.17
CA SER A 293 -5.50 -14.33 -18.33
C SER A 293 -6.39 -14.26 -19.59
N ASP A 294 -7.70 -14.11 -19.42
CA ASP A 294 -8.67 -13.96 -20.52
C ASP A 294 -8.48 -12.68 -21.33
N GLN A 295 -7.85 -11.64 -20.77
CA GLN A 295 -7.48 -10.43 -21.51
C GLN A 295 -6.50 -10.73 -22.65
N TRP A 296 -5.83 -11.89 -22.61
CA TRP A 296 -4.91 -12.37 -23.63
C TRP A 296 -5.41 -13.60 -24.38
N LEU A 297 -6.01 -14.54 -23.66
CA LEU A 297 -6.47 -15.81 -24.22
C LEU A 297 -7.90 -15.71 -24.80
N GLY A 298 -8.64 -14.65 -24.47
CA GLY A 298 -10.07 -14.55 -24.70
C GLY A 298 -10.88 -15.44 -23.75
N GLY A 299 -12.21 -15.39 -23.88
CA GLY A 299 -13.11 -16.23 -23.09
C GLY A 299 -13.40 -15.69 -21.70
N LYS A 300 -13.18 -16.51 -20.65
CA LYS A 300 -13.42 -16.16 -19.24
C LYS A 300 -12.14 -16.38 -18.44
N PRO A 301 -11.93 -15.64 -17.33
CA PRO A 301 -10.82 -15.89 -16.42
C PRO A 301 -10.77 -17.36 -15.96
N PHE A 302 -9.56 -17.87 -15.71
CA PHE A 302 -9.39 -19.21 -15.17
C PHE A 302 -10.10 -19.36 -13.83
N ARG A 303 -10.65 -20.54 -13.58
CA ARG A 303 -11.28 -20.90 -12.31
C ARG A 303 -11.00 -22.37 -12.00
N TYR A 304 -10.58 -22.65 -10.77
CA TYR A 304 -10.38 -24.01 -10.27
C TYR A 304 -11.67 -24.82 -10.35
N ALA A 305 -11.56 -26.10 -10.67
CA ALA A 305 -12.71 -26.98 -10.78
C ALA A 305 -13.47 -27.12 -9.44
N GLU A 306 -12.76 -27.02 -8.31
CA GLU A 306 -13.34 -27.12 -6.97
C GLU A 306 -13.92 -25.78 -6.47
N ASP A 307 -13.61 -24.65 -7.11
CA ASP A 307 -14.24 -23.38 -6.77
C ASP A 307 -15.62 -23.28 -7.43
N GLN A 308 -16.63 -23.82 -6.75
CA GLN A 308 -18.04 -23.79 -7.17
C GLN A 308 -18.87 -22.71 -6.44
N ARG A 309 -18.21 -21.79 -5.75
CA ARG A 309 -18.86 -20.75 -4.94
C ARG A 309 -19.72 -19.82 -5.81
N PRO A 310 -21.02 -19.62 -5.53
CA PRO A 310 -21.79 -18.58 -6.17
C PRO A 310 -21.26 -17.19 -5.82
N HIS A 311 -21.39 -16.24 -6.74
CA HIS A 311 -20.92 -14.87 -6.56
C HIS A 311 -22.03 -13.97 -6.00
N VAL A 312 -21.83 -13.45 -4.79
CA VAL A 312 -22.70 -12.49 -4.13
C VAL A 312 -22.08 -11.10 -4.24
N VAL A 313 -22.80 -10.15 -4.82
CA VAL A 313 -22.40 -8.73 -4.80
C VAL A 313 -23.26 -7.99 -3.80
N MET A 314 -22.62 -7.36 -2.81
CA MET A 314 -23.26 -6.55 -1.78
C MET A 314 -23.06 -5.06 -2.09
N VAL A 315 -24.15 -4.34 -2.30
CA VAL A 315 -24.13 -2.89 -2.52
C VAL A 315 -24.55 -2.18 -1.24
N ILE A 316 -23.62 -1.44 -0.65
CA ILE A 316 -23.77 -0.75 0.63
C ILE A 316 -23.71 0.75 0.40
N ALA A 317 -24.86 1.40 0.48
CA ALA A 317 -25.05 2.82 0.23
C ALA A 317 -26.14 3.40 1.15
N GLU A 318 -26.09 3.06 2.43
CA GLU A 318 -26.91 3.66 3.47
C GLU A 318 -26.03 4.16 4.62
N ASP A 319 -26.49 5.20 5.29
CA ASP A 319 -25.77 5.88 6.38
C ASP A 319 -26.34 5.57 7.79
N PRO A 320 -27.67 5.47 8.01
CA PRO A 320 -28.23 5.41 9.36
C PRO A 320 -28.00 4.13 10.17
N TYR A 321 -27.68 2.99 9.54
CA TYR A 321 -27.73 1.67 10.20
C TYR A 321 -26.38 0.95 10.29
N ASP A 322 -25.30 1.61 9.87
CA ASP A 322 -23.91 1.14 9.92
C ASP A 322 -23.67 -0.21 9.22
N THR A 323 -24.46 -0.52 8.18
CA THR A 323 -24.25 -1.75 7.41
C THR A 323 -22.91 -1.78 6.69
N LYS A 324 -22.26 -0.62 6.50
CA LYS A 324 -20.88 -0.48 6.04
C LYS A 324 -19.85 -1.18 6.93
N THR A 325 -20.18 -1.45 8.19
CA THR A 325 -19.32 -2.19 9.14
C THR A 325 -19.85 -3.61 9.35
N THR A 326 -21.17 -3.77 9.54
CA THR A 326 -21.75 -5.06 9.93
C THR A 326 -21.89 -6.06 8.79
N LEU A 327 -22.21 -5.64 7.57
CA LEU A 327 -22.32 -6.54 6.42
C LEU A 327 -20.98 -7.17 6.00
N PRO A 328 -19.86 -6.43 5.90
CA PRO A 328 -18.57 -7.05 5.61
C PRO A 328 -18.18 -8.12 6.64
N ARG A 329 -18.42 -7.85 7.94
CA ARG A 329 -18.18 -8.83 9.01
C ARG A 329 -19.07 -10.07 8.89
N PHE A 330 -20.35 -9.87 8.60
CA PHE A 330 -21.29 -10.95 8.36
C PHE A 330 -20.88 -11.80 7.15
N ALA A 331 -20.49 -11.15 6.04
CA ALA A 331 -20.07 -11.83 4.83
C ALA A 331 -18.85 -12.73 5.08
N LEU A 332 -17.82 -12.22 5.77
CA LEU A 332 -16.63 -13.00 6.07
C LEU A 332 -16.97 -14.21 6.95
N SER A 333 -17.69 -14.00 8.05
CA SER A 333 -17.95 -15.04 9.06
C SER A 333 -19.01 -16.08 8.69
N ARG A 334 -19.96 -15.72 7.80
CA ARG A 334 -21.10 -16.59 7.45
C ARG A 334 -21.11 -17.06 6.00
N LEU A 335 -20.49 -16.32 5.09
CA LEU A 335 -20.54 -16.59 3.66
C LEU A 335 -19.19 -16.96 3.06
N GLY A 336 -18.07 -16.55 3.68
CA GLY A 336 -16.72 -16.69 3.13
C GLY A 336 -16.28 -18.12 2.85
N ARG A 337 -16.97 -19.15 3.36
CA ARG A 337 -16.70 -20.55 3.00
C ARG A 337 -17.37 -20.96 1.68
N ASP A 338 -18.62 -20.56 1.48
CA ASP A 338 -19.47 -21.15 0.43
C ASP A 338 -19.74 -20.18 -0.72
N PHE A 339 -19.44 -18.90 -0.54
CA PHE A 339 -19.69 -17.83 -1.49
C PHE A 339 -18.44 -17.03 -1.77
N ARG A 340 -18.32 -16.58 -3.02
CA ARG A 340 -17.43 -15.48 -3.38
C ARG A 340 -18.21 -14.19 -3.13
N VAL A 341 -17.67 -13.27 -2.36
CA VAL A 341 -18.36 -12.02 -2.00
C VAL A 341 -17.59 -10.81 -2.51
N THR A 342 -18.26 -9.94 -3.26
CA THR A 342 -17.76 -8.61 -3.62
C THR A 342 -18.58 -7.57 -2.86
N ILE A 343 -17.91 -6.63 -2.21
CA ILE A 343 -18.55 -5.54 -1.46
C ILE A 343 -18.29 -4.22 -2.16
N LEU A 344 -19.36 -3.48 -2.43
CA LEU A 344 -19.32 -2.18 -3.08
C LEU A 344 -19.87 -1.12 -2.13
N HIS A 345 -19.08 -0.09 -1.89
CA HIS A 345 -19.48 1.06 -1.09
C HIS A 345 -19.82 2.24 -1.97
N ALA A 346 -20.77 3.07 -1.55
CA ALA A 346 -20.97 4.37 -2.18
C ALA A 346 -19.73 5.27 -2.07
N ASP A 347 -19.61 6.24 -2.97
CA ASP A 347 -18.61 7.30 -2.89
C ASP A 347 -18.95 8.28 -1.75
N GLU A 348 -17.98 8.55 -0.89
CA GLU A 348 -18.12 9.49 0.22
C GLU A 348 -18.17 10.95 -0.25
N ARG A 349 -17.61 11.25 -1.43
CA ARG A 349 -17.67 12.58 -2.06
C ARG A 349 -18.92 12.76 -2.91
N ASN A 350 -19.49 11.68 -3.40
CA ASN A 350 -20.72 11.69 -4.18
C ASN A 350 -21.65 10.55 -3.77
N ARG A 351 -22.64 10.88 -2.94
CA ARG A 351 -23.62 9.89 -2.46
C ARG A 351 -24.40 9.18 -3.59
N ASN A 352 -24.47 9.73 -4.78
CA ASN A 352 -25.21 9.11 -5.88
C ASN A 352 -24.32 8.20 -6.75
N SER A 353 -23.02 8.09 -6.47
CA SER A 353 -22.07 7.26 -7.20
C SER A 353 -21.72 6.00 -6.42
N ILE A 354 -21.63 4.85 -7.11
CA ILE A 354 -21.18 3.57 -6.53
C ILE A 354 -20.05 3.02 -7.41
N PRO A 355 -18.79 3.42 -7.17
CA PRO A 355 -17.67 2.96 -7.96
C PRO A 355 -17.56 1.43 -8.01
N GLY A 356 -17.44 0.90 -9.23
CA GLY A 356 -17.37 -0.54 -9.47
C GLY A 356 -18.73 -1.25 -9.56
N LEU A 357 -19.87 -0.55 -9.59
CA LEU A 357 -21.22 -1.15 -9.67
C LEU A 357 -21.37 -2.16 -10.81
N ARG A 358 -20.65 -2.01 -11.92
CA ARG A 358 -20.65 -2.96 -13.05
C ARG A 358 -20.35 -4.42 -12.64
N HIS A 359 -19.68 -4.67 -11.51
CA HIS A 359 -19.44 -6.02 -11.00
C HIS A 359 -20.73 -6.84 -10.79
N ILE A 360 -21.90 -6.20 -10.66
CA ILE A 360 -23.19 -6.90 -10.56
C ILE A 360 -23.53 -7.74 -11.79
N GLU A 361 -22.98 -7.41 -12.98
CA GLU A 361 -23.18 -8.21 -14.20
C GLU A 361 -22.76 -9.67 -13.99
N GLN A 362 -21.69 -9.87 -13.21
CA GLN A 362 -21.10 -11.17 -12.88
C GLN A 362 -21.69 -11.80 -11.61
N ALA A 363 -22.66 -11.16 -10.96
CA ALA A 363 -23.24 -11.68 -9.73
C ALA A 363 -24.27 -12.78 -10.01
N ASP A 364 -24.31 -13.77 -9.14
CA ASP A 364 -25.39 -14.76 -9.02
C ASP A 364 -26.47 -14.26 -8.06
N VAL A 365 -26.11 -13.47 -7.05
CA VAL A 365 -27.04 -12.84 -6.09
C VAL A 365 -26.65 -11.38 -5.86
N LEU A 366 -27.61 -10.47 -5.96
CA LEU A 366 -27.45 -9.06 -5.60
C LEU A 366 -28.07 -8.81 -4.23
N LEU A 367 -27.26 -8.34 -3.27
CA LEU A 367 -27.72 -7.94 -1.94
C LEU A 367 -27.60 -6.42 -1.79
N LEU A 368 -28.71 -5.77 -1.42
CA LEU A 368 -28.82 -4.32 -1.35
C LEU A 368 -29.04 -3.86 0.08
N SER A 369 -28.20 -2.92 0.51
CA SER A 369 -28.39 -2.04 1.66
C SER A 369 -28.24 -0.59 1.20
N VAL A 370 -29.29 -0.06 0.56
CA VAL A 370 -29.23 1.23 -0.15
C VAL A 370 -30.38 2.13 0.28
N ARG A 371 -30.10 3.42 0.48
CA ARG A 371 -31.09 4.40 0.96
C ARG A 371 -31.25 5.63 0.07
N ARG A 372 -32.41 5.80 -0.55
CA ARG A 372 -32.89 7.05 -1.20
C ARG A 372 -31.84 7.75 -2.06
N ARG A 373 -31.30 7.02 -3.03
CA ARG A 373 -30.30 7.53 -3.98
C ARG A 373 -30.88 7.53 -5.38
N VAL A 374 -30.49 8.52 -6.16
CA VAL A 374 -30.57 8.44 -7.62
C VAL A 374 -29.18 8.05 -8.08
N LEU A 375 -29.07 7.28 -9.16
CA LEU A 375 -27.76 6.87 -9.68
C LEU A 375 -27.54 7.49 -11.05
N PRO A 376 -26.29 7.65 -11.53
CA PRO A 376 -26.03 7.91 -12.93
C PRO A 376 -26.87 6.97 -13.80
N THR A 377 -27.36 7.49 -14.92
CA THR A 377 -28.30 6.76 -15.78
C THR A 377 -27.76 5.38 -16.18
N GLU A 378 -26.46 5.29 -16.47
CA GLU A 378 -25.77 4.05 -16.79
C GLU A 378 -25.72 3.06 -15.61
N GLU A 379 -25.36 3.55 -14.42
CA GLU A 379 -25.35 2.74 -13.18
C GLU A 379 -26.74 2.18 -12.85
N MET A 380 -27.78 3.00 -12.98
CA MET A 380 -29.17 2.56 -12.81
C MET A 380 -29.56 1.50 -13.85
N GLN A 381 -29.08 1.64 -15.08
CA GLN A 381 -29.37 0.68 -16.14
C GLN A 381 -28.78 -0.70 -15.82
N TRP A 382 -27.56 -0.78 -15.28
CA TRP A 382 -26.98 -2.06 -14.86
C TRP A 382 -27.85 -2.79 -13.81
N ILE A 383 -28.44 -2.05 -12.86
CA ILE A 383 -29.36 -2.61 -11.87
C ILE A 383 -30.64 -3.11 -12.53
N ARG A 384 -31.22 -2.33 -13.45
CA ARG A 384 -32.41 -2.72 -14.20
C ARG A 384 -32.17 -3.98 -15.03
N ASP A 385 -31.02 -4.06 -15.71
CA ASP A 385 -30.63 -5.21 -16.52
C ASP A 385 -30.45 -6.46 -15.68
N TYR A 386 -29.79 -6.33 -14.52
CA TYR A 386 -29.66 -7.43 -13.55
C TYR A 386 -31.02 -7.97 -13.08
N VAL A 387 -31.94 -7.08 -12.72
CA VAL A 387 -33.29 -7.47 -12.26
C VAL A 387 -34.10 -8.09 -13.40
N ALA A 388 -33.98 -7.53 -14.61
CA ALA A 388 -34.66 -7.99 -15.81
C ALA A 388 -34.16 -9.36 -16.27
N SER A 389 -32.89 -9.70 -16.02
CA SER A 389 -32.34 -11.03 -16.32
C SER A 389 -32.86 -12.15 -15.40
N GLY A 390 -33.79 -11.84 -14.48
CA GLY A 390 -34.39 -12.82 -13.58
C GLY A 390 -33.49 -13.27 -12.43
N LYS A 391 -32.33 -12.63 -12.23
CA LYS A 391 -31.39 -13.02 -11.18
C LYS A 391 -31.86 -12.62 -9.77
N PRO A 392 -31.53 -13.39 -8.72
CA PRO A 392 -31.99 -13.15 -7.35
C PRO A 392 -31.60 -11.78 -6.76
N VAL A 393 -32.52 -11.17 -5.99
CA VAL A 393 -32.27 -9.91 -5.25
C VAL A 393 -32.64 -10.05 -3.77
N ILE A 394 -31.72 -9.68 -2.89
CA ILE A 394 -31.91 -9.61 -1.45
C ILE A 394 -31.91 -8.14 -1.03
N GLY A 395 -32.96 -7.70 -0.34
CA GLY A 395 -33.06 -6.36 0.23
C GLY A 395 -33.02 -6.39 1.75
N LEU A 396 -32.13 -5.59 2.32
CA LEU A 396 -32.15 -5.25 3.74
C LEU A 396 -32.85 -3.91 3.93
N ARG A 397 -33.11 -3.54 5.18
CA ARG A 397 -33.33 -2.13 5.51
C ARG A 397 -32.13 -1.33 4.98
N THR A 398 -32.27 -0.38 4.07
CA THR A 398 -33.42 0.47 3.70
C THR A 398 -33.90 0.32 2.25
N SER A 399 -33.60 -0.83 1.63
CA SER A 399 -33.70 -1.04 0.19
C SER A 399 -35.13 -1.03 -0.38
N SER A 400 -36.16 -1.04 0.48
CA SER A 400 -37.55 -0.74 0.10
C SER A 400 -37.76 0.69 -0.42
N HIS A 401 -36.74 1.53 -0.34
CA HIS A 401 -36.73 2.85 -0.97
C HIS A 401 -35.31 3.20 -1.43
N ALA A 402 -34.59 2.21 -1.96
CA ALA A 402 -33.19 2.33 -2.42
C ALA A 402 -33.02 3.44 -3.46
N PHE A 403 -33.82 3.37 -4.53
CA PHE A 403 -33.61 4.14 -5.75
C PHE A 403 -34.65 5.22 -5.96
N ALA A 404 -35.24 5.74 -4.88
CA ALA A 404 -36.31 6.72 -4.94
C ALA A 404 -35.98 7.95 -4.10
N LEU A 405 -36.24 9.14 -4.66
CA LEU A 405 -36.22 10.37 -3.87
C LEU A 405 -37.42 10.40 -2.92
N ARG A 406 -37.27 11.12 -1.81
CA ARG A 406 -38.42 11.40 -0.92
C ARG A 406 -39.40 12.35 -1.61
N GLU A 407 -38.85 13.38 -2.24
CA GLU A 407 -39.54 14.47 -2.92
C GLU A 407 -38.66 14.91 -4.09
N GLY A 408 -39.26 15.40 -5.18
CA GLY A 408 -38.56 15.86 -6.37
C GLY A 408 -38.40 14.82 -7.48
N GLN A 409 -37.60 15.18 -8.48
CA GLN A 409 -37.25 14.37 -9.66
C GLN A 409 -35.72 14.28 -9.74
N PRO A 410 -35.16 13.21 -10.33
CA PRO A 410 -33.71 13.12 -10.53
C PRO A 410 -33.20 14.28 -11.41
N GLU A 411 -32.00 14.77 -11.10
CA GLU A 411 -31.31 15.76 -11.93
C GLU A 411 -30.88 15.15 -13.28
N SER A 412 -30.60 16.00 -14.28
CA SER A 412 -30.13 15.54 -15.59
C SER A 412 -28.89 14.64 -15.47
N GLY A 413 -28.91 13.49 -16.14
CA GLY A 413 -27.85 12.48 -16.08
C GLY A 413 -28.05 11.43 -14.99
N TYR A 414 -28.99 11.62 -14.06
CA TYR A 414 -29.36 10.65 -13.05
C TYR A 414 -30.73 10.02 -13.34
N ALA A 415 -30.93 8.82 -12.82
CA ALA A 415 -32.19 8.09 -12.89
C ALA A 415 -32.60 7.58 -11.51
N ASP A 416 -33.91 7.57 -11.28
CA ASP A 416 -34.57 6.96 -10.13
C ASP A 416 -35.40 5.72 -10.56
N TRP A 417 -35.95 5.02 -9.59
CA TRP A 417 -36.88 3.90 -9.77
C TRP A 417 -37.89 3.87 -8.62
N PRO A 418 -38.92 4.74 -8.61
CA PRO A 418 -39.88 4.85 -7.51
C PRO A 418 -40.68 3.57 -7.25
N SER A 419 -40.95 2.78 -8.29
CA SER A 419 -41.68 1.50 -8.20
C SER A 419 -40.81 0.30 -7.81
N PHE A 420 -39.52 0.51 -7.51
CA PHE A 420 -38.55 -0.56 -7.23
C PHE A 420 -39.02 -1.54 -6.15
N ASP A 421 -39.52 -1.05 -5.01
CA ASP A 421 -39.99 -1.91 -3.91
C ASP A 421 -41.12 -2.86 -4.33
N ALA A 422 -42.11 -2.31 -5.02
CA ALA A 422 -43.27 -3.06 -5.49
C ALA A 422 -42.90 -4.05 -6.61
N GLU A 423 -42.01 -3.68 -7.52
CA GLU A 423 -41.60 -4.53 -8.65
C GLU A 423 -40.57 -5.60 -8.25
N VAL A 424 -39.66 -5.27 -7.35
CA VAL A 424 -38.55 -6.13 -6.98
C VAL A 424 -38.83 -6.93 -5.73
N PHE A 425 -39.39 -6.33 -4.68
CA PHE A 425 -39.67 -7.04 -3.42
C PHE A 425 -41.16 -7.36 -3.23
N GLY A 426 -42.07 -6.85 -4.04
CA GLY A 426 -43.51 -6.96 -3.78
C GLY A 426 -43.94 -6.14 -2.56
N GLY A 427 -43.09 -5.21 -2.11
CA GLY A 427 -43.28 -4.38 -0.94
C GLY A 427 -44.23 -3.20 -1.18
N ASN A 428 -44.59 -2.55 -0.07
CA ASN A 428 -45.40 -1.33 -0.05
C ASN A 428 -44.97 -0.45 1.13
N TYR A 429 -43.72 0.02 1.10
CA TYR A 429 -43.20 0.90 2.15
C TYR A 429 -43.98 2.23 2.23
N ARG A 430 -44.57 2.50 3.40
CA ARG A 430 -45.38 3.71 3.68
C ARG A 430 -44.82 4.55 4.84
N GLY A 431 -43.54 4.39 5.16
CA GLY A 431 -42.89 5.03 6.30
C GLY A 431 -42.65 4.07 7.47
N SER A 432 -42.40 4.63 8.66
CA SER A 432 -42.13 3.88 9.89
C SER A 432 -42.92 4.42 11.07
N TYR A 433 -43.05 3.60 12.12
CA TYR A 433 -43.50 4.04 13.43
C TYR A 433 -42.39 4.84 14.17
N PRO A 434 -42.74 5.67 15.17
CA PRO A 434 -41.76 6.35 16.02
C PRO A 434 -40.81 5.36 16.71
N ASP A 435 -39.54 5.75 16.89
CA ASP A 435 -38.50 4.87 17.46
C ASP A 435 -38.76 4.42 18.90
N ALA A 436 -39.44 5.26 19.68
CA ALA A 436 -39.79 4.97 21.06
C ALA A 436 -40.67 3.70 21.20
N LEU A 437 -41.34 3.30 20.12
CA LEU A 437 -42.15 2.10 20.07
C LEU A 437 -41.27 0.91 19.70
N ARG A 438 -40.76 0.19 20.71
CA ARG A 438 -40.05 -1.08 20.51
C ARG A 438 -41.01 -2.12 19.93
N SER A 439 -40.63 -2.74 18.82
CA SER A 439 -41.42 -3.80 18.22
C SER A 439 -40.83 -5.18 18.50
N THR A 440 -41.70 -6.11 18.85
CA THR A 440 -41.35 -7.53 18.94
C THR A 440 -41.56 -8.19 17.59
N VAL A 441 -40.52 -8.84 17.08
CA VAL A 441 -40.54 -9.63 15.84
C VAL A 441 -40.80 -11.09 16.18
N ARG A 442 -41.71 -11.72 15.41
CA ARG A 442 -42.12 -13.12 15.56
C ARG A 442 -42.24 -13.77 14.18
N LEU A 443 -42.25 -15.10 14.15
CA LEU A 443 -42.55 -15.85 12.93
C LEU A 443 -44.01 -15.66 12.54
N ALA A 444 -44.27 -15.53 11.24
CA ALA A 444 -45.64 -15.56 10.72
C ALA A 444 -46.26 -16.96 10.91
N GLU A 445 -47.58 -17.06 10.92
CA GLU A 445 -48.26 -18.33 11.15
C GLU A 445 -47.99 -19.34 10.01
N GLY A 446 -47.69 -20.61 10.36
CA GLY A 446 -47.53 -21.70 9.39
C GLY A 446 -46.23 -21.73 8.57
N VAL A 447 -45.29 -20.81 8.82
CA VAL A 447 -44.08 -20.64 7.97
C VAL A 447 -42.91 -21.57 8.31
N THR A 448 -42.98 -22.32 9.41
CA THR A 448 -41.86 -23.15 9.91
C THR A 448 -41.39 -24.22 8.92
N SER A 449 -42.25 -24.62 7.97
CA SER A 449 -41.93 -25.58 6.91
C SER A 449 -41.23 -24.94 5.69
N GLN A 450 -41.19 -23.61 5.60
CA GLN A 450 -40.56 -22.90 4.49
C GLN A 450 -39.03 -23.10 4.52
N PRO A 451 -38.36 -23.31 3.37
CA PRO A 451 -36.91 -23.51 3.33
C PRO A 451 -36.11 -22.41 4.04
N LEU A 452 -36.53 -21.15 3.85
CA LEU A 452 -35.91 -19.97 4.48
C LEU A 452 -35.93 -19.99 6.01
N MET A 453 -36.83 -20.78 6.62
CA MET A 453 -37.00 -20.87 8.07
C MET A 453 -36.18 -22.00 8.70
N ARG A 454 -35.41 -22.76 7.91
CA ARG A 454 -34.58 -23.86 8.40
C ARG A 454 -33.61 -23.38 9.50
N GLY A 455 -33.74 -23.90 10.71
CA GLY A 455 -32.87 -23.56 11.85
C GLY A 455 -33.06 -22.14 12.41
N VAL A 456 -34.07 -21.41 11.95
CA VAL A 456 -34.44 -20.10 12.52
C VAL A 456 -35.25 -20.34 13.80
N SER A 457 -34.82 -19.75 14.92
CA SER A 457 -35.53 -19.88 16.20
C SER A 457 -36.93 -19.26 16.14
N SER A 458 -37.91 -19.92 16.75
CA SER A 458 -39.27 -19.40 16.89
C SER A 458 -39.44 -18.42 18.06
N GLN A 459 -38.40 -18.21 18.86
CA GLN A 459 -38.41 -17.28 19.98
C GLN A 459 -38.59 -15.84 19.47
N PRO A 460 -39.58 -15.09 20.00
CA PRO A 460 -39.71 -13.66 19.71
C PRO A 460 -38.46 -12.88 20.11
N PHE A 461 -38.14 -11.82 19.37
CA PHE A 461 -37.02 -10.93 19.70
C PHE A 461 -37.36 -9.47 19.41
N THR A 462 -36.61 -8.55 20.01
CA THR A 462 -36.78 -7.10 19.79
C THR A 462 -35.81 -6.65 18.70
N GLN A 463 -36.30 -5.88 17.73
CA GLN A 463 -35.43 -5.29 16.70
C GLN A 463 -34.78 -3.98 17.19
N GLY A 464 -33.62 -3.63 16.61
CA GLY A 464 -32.82 -2.47 17.01
C GLY A 464 -33.42 -1.11 16.65
N GLY A 465 -34.07 -0.97 15.47
CA GLY A 465 -34.59 0.33 14.99
C GLY A 465 -36.10 0.36 14.70
N HIS A 466 -36.56 1.43 14.02
CA HIS A 466 -37.99 1.66 13.73
C HIS A 466 -38.72 0.50 13.02
N MET A 467 -39.97 0.22 13.42
CA MET A 467 -40.83 -0.70 12.66
C MET A 467 -41.36 -0.04 11.39
N TYR A 468 -41.19 -0.69 10.23
CA TYR A 468 -41.66 -0.19 8.95
C TYR A 468 -43.13 -0.56 8.72
N LYS A 469 -43.86 0.33 8.05
CA LYS A 469 -45.24 0.09 7.60
C LYS A 469 -45.17 -0.43 6.17
N THR A 470 -45.43 -1.72 5.97
CA THR A 470 -45.12 -2.43 4.72
C THR A 470 -46.32 -3.17 4.14
N GLY A 471 -47.38 -3.44 4.93
CA GLY A 471 -48.60 -4.05 4.41
C GLY A 471 -49.47 -3.07 3.61
N PRO A 472 -50.46 -3.52 2.83
CA PRO A 472 -50.53 -4.86 2.25
C PRO A 472 -49.40 -5.07 1.24
N LEU A 473 -48.88 -6.29 1.17
CA LEU A 473 -47.90 -6.74 0.17
C LEU A 473 -48.60 -7.21 -1.12
N ARG A 474 -47.85 -7.29 -2.22
CA ARG A 474 -48.38 -7.78 -3.51
C ARG A 474 -48.67 -9.28 -3.48
N GLU A 475 -49.59 -9.71 -4.33
CA GLU A 475 -49.83 -11.14 -4.55
C GLU A 475 -48.54 -11.85 -5.00
N GLY A 476 -48.30 -13.06 -4.49
CA GLY A 476 -47.06 -13.80 -4.72
C GLY A 476 -45.98 -13.59 -3.66
N THR A 477 -46.25 -12.80 -2.60
CA THR A 477 -45.37 -12.74 -1.42
C THR A 477 -45.70 -13.82 -0.40
N THR A 478 -44.67 -14.39 0.23
CA THR A 478 -44.81 -15.23 1.43
C THR A 478 -44.19 -14.51 2.62
N VAL A 479 -45.01 -14.05 3.56
CA VAL A 479 -44.56 -13.42 4.81
C VAL A 479 -43.91 -14.48 5.70
N LEU A 480 -42.73 -14.17 6.25
CA LEU A 480 -41.92 -15.05 7.08
C LEU A 480 -41.82 -14.55 8.52
N LEU A 481 -41.67 -13.23 8.70
CA LEU A 481 -41.63 -12.57 10.00
C LEU A 481 -42.62 -11.41 10.05
N GLU A 482 -43.20 -11.19 11.22
CA GLU A 482 -44.12 -10.09 11.53
C GLU A 482 -43.65 -9.30 12.75
N GLY A 483 -43.73 -7.98 12.65
CA GLY A 483 -43.42 -7.04 13.71
C GLY A 483 -44.69 -6.59 14.41
N HIS A 484 -44.65 -6.56 15.73
CA HIS A 484 -45.76 -6.18 16.59
C HIS A 484 -45.36 -5.01 17.47
N VAL A 485 -46.16 -3.95 17.44
CA VAL A 485 -46.09 -2.84 18.40
C VAL A 485 -47.42 -2.79 19.13
N GLU A 486 -47.37 -2.61 20.45
CA GLU A 486 -48.57 -2.52 21.27
C GLU A 486 -49.51 -1.43 20.75
N GLY A 487 -50.81 -1.75 20.62
CA GLY A 487 -51.83 -0.83 20.11
C GLY A 487 -51.84 -0.61 18.59
N HIS A 488 -50.99 -1.31 17.83
CA HIS A 488 -50.91 -1.18 16.37
C HIS A 488 -51.07 -2.55 15.65
N PRO A 489 -51.54 -2.56 14.40
CA PRO A 489 -51.58 -3.78 13.58
C PRO A 489 -50.17 -4.36 13.38
N ALA A 490 -50.10 -5.69 13.23
CA ALA A 490 -48.87 -6.36 12.83
C ALA A 490 -48.46 -5.93 11.41
N GLU A 491 -47.16 -5.79 11.19
CA GLU A 491 -46.59 -5.44 9.88
C GLU A 491 -45.61 -6.53 9.42
N PRO A 492 -45.59 -6.89 8.12
CA PRO A 492 -44.56 -7.78 7.58
C PRO A 492 -43.15 -7.22 7.77
N VAL A 493 -42.28 -8.01 8.39
CA VAL A 493 -40.86 -7.68 8.63
C VAL A 493 -39.95 -8.39 7.64
N ALA A 494 -40.22 -9.64 7.30
CA ALA A 494 -39.45 -10.38 6.31
C ALA A 494 -40.37 -11.19 5.41
N TRP A 495 -40.08 -11.25 4.11
CA TRP A 495 -40.85 -12.03 3.15
C TRP A 495 -40.02 -12.42 1.93
N SER A 496 -40.44 -13.49 1.27
CA SER A 496 -40.00 -13.81 -0.09
C SER A 496 -41.04 -13.32 -1.10
N PHE A 497 -40.59 -13.03 -2.33
CA PHE A 497 -41.44 -12.63 -3.45
C PHE A 497 -40.95 -13.29 -4.73
N GLN A 498 -41.89 -13.86 -5.48
CA GLN A 498 -41.64 -14.42 -6.79
C GLN A 498 -41.99 -13.38 -7.86
N ARG A 499 -40.99 -12.84 -8.55
CA ARG A 499 -41.23 -11.82 -9.60
C ARG A 499 -41.83 -12.47 -10.84
N GLY A 500 -42.64 -11.71 -11.58
CA GLY A 500 -43.36 -12.21 -12.77
C GLY A 500 -42.45 -12.78 -13.86
N GLN A 501 -41.21 -12.28 -13.97
CA GLN A 501 -40.17 -12.76 -14.88
C GLN A 501 -39.36 -13.95 -14.34
N GLY A 502 -39.78 -14.59 -13.23
CA GLY A 502 -39.16 -15.81 -12.69
C GLY A 502 -38.08 -15.61 -11.63
N GLY A 503 -37.66 -14.36 -11.37
CA GLY A 503 -36.62 -14.08 -10.39
C GLY A 503 -37.08 -14.11 -8.93
N ARG A 504 -36.23 -14.68 -8.06
CA ARG A 504 -36.45 -14.78 -6.62
C ARG A 504 -36.07 -13.49 -5.91
N SER A 505 -36.92 -13.04 -5.01
CA SER A 505 -36.62 -11.91 -4.13
C SER A 505 -36.82 -12.27 -2.68
N PHE A 506 -35.98 -11.72 -1.82
CA PHE A 506 -36.17 -11.73 -0.38
C PHE A 506 -35.96 -10.32 0.15
N TYR A 507 -36.85 -9.86 1.02
CA TYR A 507 -36.69 -8.60 1.71
C TYR A 507 -36.84 -8.79 3.21
N VAL A 508 -36.02 -8.07 3.97
CA VAL A 508 -36.15 -7.97 5.42
C VAL A 508 -35.97 -6.52 5.87
N ALA A 509 -36.94 -6.03 6.65
CA ALA A 509 -36.93 -4.71 7.27
C ALA A 509 -36.01 -4.63 8.49
N LEU A 510 -35.00 -5.48 8.59
CA LEU A 510 -33.95 -5.51 9.62
C LEU A 510 -32.60 -5.15 8.97
N GLY A 511 -31.64 -4.75 9.78
CA GLY A 511 -30.30 -4.34 9.31
C GLY A 511 -29.65 -3.27 10.19
N HIS A 512 -30.24 -2.95 11.35
CA HIS A 512 -29.57 -2.16 12.38
C HIS A 512 -28.40 -2.97 12.97
N ALA A 513 -27.37 -2.31 13.51
CA ALA A 513 -26.24 -2.98 14.14
C ALA A 513 -26.67 -4.03 15.18
N ASP A 514 -27.59 -3.68 16.07
CA ASP A 514 -28.18 -4.63 17.04
C ASP A 514 -28.87 -5.85 16.40
N ASP A 515 -29.47 -5.71 15.21
CA ASP A 515 -30.08 -6.85 14.52
C ASP A 515 -28.99 -7.85 14.09
N PHE A 516 -27.84 -7.34 13.64
CA PHE A 516 -26.67 -8.17 13.30
C PHE A 516 -26.05 -8.87 14.50
N GLU A 517 -26.38 -8.50 15.75
CA GLU A 517 -25.98 -9.27 16.94
C GLU A 517 -26.94 -10.43 17.22
N HIS A 518 -28.15 -10.41 16.65
CA HIS A 518 -29.17 -11.38 16.97
C HIS A 518 -29.07 -12.66 16.10
N PRO A 519 -28.95 -13.86 16.70
CA PRO A 519 -28.77 -15.11 15.95
C PRO A 519 -29.88 -15.42 14.93
N VAL A 520 -31.12 -15.01 15.23
CA VAL A 520 -32.27 -15.19 14.31
C VAL A 520 -32.06 -14.43 13.01
N PHE A 521 -31.60 -13.18 13.07
CA PHE A 521 -31.39 -12.37 11.88
C PHE A 521 -30.18 -12.87 11.09
N GLN A 522 -29.06 -13.17 11.75
CA GLN A 522 -27.88 -13.73 11.10
C GLN A 522 -28.22 -15.05 10.37
N ARG A 523 -28.97 -15.96 11.03
CA ARG A 523 -29.40 -17.22 10.43
C ARG A 523 -30.34 -16.99 9.24
N LEU A 524 -31.35 -16.13 9.40
CA LEU A 524 -32.30 -15.83 8.33
C LEU A 524 -31.62 -15.20 7.11
N LEU A 525 -30.73 -14.23 7.32
CA LEU A 525 -29.99 -13.59 6.22
C LEU A 525 -29.07 -14.60 5.51
N THR A 526 -28.42 -15.50 6.26
CA THR A 526 -27.62 -16.57 5.65
C THR A 526 -28.50 -17.50 4.82
N ASN A 527 -29.63 -17.95 5.37
CA ASN A 527 -30.60 -18.76 4.64
C ASN A 527 -31.09 -18.07 3.37
N ALA A 528 -31.30 -16.75 3.40
CA ALA A 528 -31.70 -15.97 2.23
C ALA A 528 -30.65 -16.02 1.13
N VAL A 529 -29.35 -15.90 1.44
CA VAL A 529 -28.26 -16.00 0.46
C VAL A 529 -28.18 -17.40 -0.16
N TYR A 530 -28.27 -18.45 0.66
CA TYR A 530 -28.31 -19.84 0.19
C TYR A 530 -29.53 -20.11 -0.71
N TRP A 531 -30.72 -19.70 -0.27
CA TRP A 531 -31.95 -19.87 -1.02
C TRP A 531 -31.94 -19.08 -2.35
N ALA A 532 -31.43 -17.85 -2.32
CA ALA A 532 -31.32 -16.99 -3.49
C ALA A 532 -30.37 -17.60 -4.53
N SER A 533 -29.18 -18.04 -4.11
CA SER A 533 -28.19 -18.68 -4.98
C SER A 533 -28.59 -20.09 -5.47
N GLY A 534 -29.68 -20.66 -4.95
CA GLY A 534 -30.11 -22.02 -5.28
C GLY A 534 -29.33 -23.12 -4.57
N GLN A 535 -28.47 -22.75 -3.61
CA GLN A 535 -27.74 -23.69 -2.77
C GLN A 535 -28.63 -24.31 -1.71
N THR A 536 -28.30 -25.54 -1.29
CA THR A 536 -28.99 -26.20 -0.18
C THR A 536 -28.65 -25.52 1.14
N ILE A 537 -29.65 -25.05 1.88
CA ILE A 537 -29.44 -24.45 3.20
C ILE A 537 -28.93 -25.53 4.17
N PRO A 538 -27.73 -25.39 4.76
CA PRO A 538 -27.18 -26.39 5.65
C PRO A 538 -27.96 -26.44 6.97
N GLU A 539 -28.03 -27.63 7.58
CA GLU A 539 -28.70 -27.83 8.87
C GLU A 539 -28.11 -26.95 9.96
N GLN A 540 -26.78 -26.93 10.04
CA GLN A 540 -26.03 -26.01 10.88
C GLN A 540 -25.23 -25.07 9.96
N ILE A 541 -25.29 -23.77 10.21
CA ILE A 541 -24.22 -22.89 9.75
C ILE A 541 -23.10 -23.11 10.72
N VAL A 542 -21.97 -23.61 10.22
CA VAL A 542 -20.73 -23.64 10.99
C VAL A 542 -20.37 -22.18 11.26
N GLU A 543 -20.76 -21.70 12.43
CA GLU A 543 -20.20 -20.47 12.95
C GLU A 543 -18.74 -20.75 13.23
N GLN A 544 -17.89 -20.04 12.52
CA GLN A 544 -16.47 -20.13 12.73
C GLN A 544 -16.22 -19.50 14.10
N HIS A 545 -16.12 -20.33 15.14
CA HIS A 545 -15.78 -19.93 16.51
C HIS A 545 -14.35 -20.37 16.86
N PRO A 546 -13.35 -19.64 16.37
CA PRO A 546 -11.94 -19.94 16.54
C PRO A 546 -11.36 -19.49 17.89
N VAL A 547 -12.21 -19.23 18.89
CA VAL A 547 -11.75 -18.85 20.23
C VAL A 547 -10.78 -19.91 20.79
N ASP A 548 -11.03 -21.20 20.52
CA ASP A 548 -10.12 -22.28 20.91
C ASP A 548 -8.76 -22.22 20.22
N GLU A 549 -8.67 -21.68 18.99
CA GLU A 549 -7.37 -21.44 18.36
C GLU A 549 -6.60 -20.34 19.08
N TYR A 550 -7.27 -19.28 19.53
CA TYR A 550 -6.64 -18.27 20.37
C TYR A 550 -6.17 -18.84 21.71
N ARG A 551 -6.70 -19.97 22.19
CA ARG A 551 -6.16 -20.67 23.38
C ARG A 551 -4.99 -21.59 23.06
N GLN A 552 -4.97 -22.19 21.86
CA GLN A 552 -4.00 -23.22 21.48
C GLN A 552 -2.78 -22.65 20.74
N GLN A 553 -2.90 -21.48 20.09
CA GLN A 553 -1.94 -20.96 19.13
C GLN A 553 -1.63 -19.48 19.34
N TRP A 554 -0.50 -19.03 18.78
CA TRP A 554 -0.09 -17.63 18.76
C TRP A 554 -0.57 -16.98 17.46
N LEU A 555 -1.71 -16.29 17.52
CA LEU A 555 -2.33 -15.57 16.41
C LEU A 555 -1.91 -14.09 16.40
N ARG A 556 -2.21 -13.34 15.34
CA ARG A 556 -1.81 -11.92 15.27
C ARG A 556 -2.82 -11.01 15.97
N MET A 557 -2.34 -9.96 16.62
CA MET A 557 -3.15 -8.91 17.23
C MET A 557 -2.49 -7.54 17.03
N PRO A 558 -3.22 -6.50 16.61
CA PRO A 558 -2.66 -5.18 16.42
C PRO A 558 -2.43 -4.50 17.77
N VAL A 559 -1.35 -3.72 17.86
CA VAL A 559 -0.98 -2.90 19.01
C VAL A 559 -0.62 -1.49 18.49
N PRO A 560 -1.39 -0.45 18.80
CA PRO A 560 -2.62 -0.49 19.57
C PRO A 560 -3.78 -1.12 18.78
N GLY A 561 -4.79 -1.60 19.50
CA GLY A 561 -6.00 -2.19 18.95
C GLY A 561 -6.76 -2.99 20.00
N THR A 562 -8.04 -3.26 19.75
CA THR A 562 -8.84 -4.11 20.63
C THR A 562 -8.79 -5.57 20.18
N TRP A 563 -9.05 -6.49 21.11
CA TRP A 563 -9.21 -7.91 20.78
C TRP A 563 -10.30 -8.14 19.76
N GLU A 564 -11.38 -7.37 19.84
CA GLU A 564 -12.46 -7.42 18.88
C GLU A 564 -11.97 -7.02 17.48
N GLN A 565 -11.29 -5.89 17.34
CA GLN A 565 -10.77 -5.43 16.05
C GLN A 565 -9.74 -6.39 15.47
N GLY A 566 -8.78 -6.83 16.28
CA GLY A 566 -7.70 -7.70 15.83
C GLY A 566 -8.10 -9.15 15.56
N SER A 567 -9.20 -9.62 16.17
CA SER A 567 -9.77 -10.93 15.91
C SER A 567 -10.97 -10.91 14.96
N LEU A 568 -11.31 -9.75 14.39
CA LEU A 568 -12.53 -9.52 13.60
C LEU A 568 -13.81 -9.95 14.34
N GLY A 569 -13.81 -9.81 15.66
CA GLY A 569 -14.95 -10.06 16.53
C GLY A 569 -15.06 -11.48 17.07
N VAL A 570 -14.12 -12.37 16.77
CA VAL A 570 -14.05 -13.72 17.36
C VAL A 570 -14.00 -13.63 18.89
N LEU A 571 -13.16 -12.74 19.41
CA LEU A 571 -12.97 -12.55 20.85
C LEU A 571 -13.98 -11.57 21.46
N ARG A 572 -15.03 -11.18 20.73
CA ARG A 572 -16.06 -10.27 21.25
C ARG A 572 -16.76 -10.93 22.45
N GLY A 573 -16.81 -10.22 23.57
CA GLY A 573 -17.44 -10.69 24.80
C GLY A 573 -16.66 -11.78 25.55
N ILE A 574 -15.43 -12.10 25.12
CA ILE A 574 -14.53 -12.99 25.85
C ILE A 574 -13.82 -12.20 26.95
N ASP A 575 -14.13 -12.53 28.20
CA ASP A 575 -13.51 -11.96 29.40
C ASP A 575 -12.50 -12.95 30.01
N GLU A 576 -11.43 -13.19 29.25
CA GLU A 576 -10.28 -14.01 29.67
C GLU A 576 -9.02 -13.15 29.64
N ALA A 577 -7.96 -13.57 30.33
CA ALA A 577 -6.65 -12.92 30.20
C ALA A 577 -5.96 -13.33 28.89
N GLY A 578 -4.95 -12.58 28.46
CA GLY A 578 -4.24 -12.82 27.20
C GLY A 578 -2.76 -12.49 27.27
N TYR A 579 -1.96 -13.19 26.48
CA TYR A 579 -0.54 -12.96 26.32
C TYR A 579 -0.26 -12.31 24.97
N TYR A 580 0.59 -11.29 24.99
CA TYR A 580 1.12 -10.61 23.81
C TYR A 580 2.63 -10.76 23.74
N ARG A 581 3.20 -11.10 22.59
CA ARG A 581 4.66 -11.15 22.42
C ARG A 581 5.14 -10.49 21.14
N CYS A 582 6.34 -9.92 21.20
CA CYS A 582 7.08 -9.38 20.07
C CYS A 582 8.59 -9.64 20.20
N LEU A 583 9.34 -9.37 19.13
CA LEU A 583 10.80 -9.35 19.10
C LEU A 583 11.30 -7.91 19.15
N LEU A 584 12.37 -7.68 19.90
CA LEU A 584 13.05 -6.40 20.02
C LEU A 584 14.44 -6.53 19.44
N ARG A 585 14.79 -5.68 18.46
CA ARG A 585 16.17 -5.55 18.00
C ARG A 585 16.71 -4.21 18.46
N LEU A 586 17.56 -4.25 19.48
CA LEU A 586 18.14 -3.04 20.07
C LEU A 586 19.56 -2.82 19.54
N PRO A 587 19.87 -1.59 19.07
CA PRO A 587 21.22 -1.24 18.66
C PRO A 587 22.18 -1.32 19.85
N GLU A 588 23.46 -1.47 19.52
CA GLU A 588 24.50 -1.78 20.51
C GLU A 588 24.62 -0.72 21.62
N ASP A 589 24.40 0.55 21.28
CA ASP A 589 24.41 1.67 22.22
C ASP A 589 23.31 1.56 23.29
N TRP A 590 22.09 1.18 22.91
CA TRP A 590 21.00 0.92 23.87
C TRP A 590 21.32 -0.25 24.79
N ARG A 591 21.89 -1.33 24.24
CA ARG A 591 22.28 -2.51 25.03
C ARG A 591 23.41 -2.20 26.00
N ARG A 592 24.36 -1.34 25.61
CA ARG A 592 25.47 -0.89 26.47
C ARG A 592 25.05 0.12 27.55
N ALA A 593 24.09 1.00 27.26
CA ALA A 593 23.60 1.98 28.23
C ALA A 593 22.95 1.32 29.46
N GLY A 594 22.32 0.15 29.28
CA GLY A 594 21.82 -0.68 30.38
C GLY A 594 20.65 -0.08 31.16
N ASP A 595 20.05 1.00 30.65
CA ASP A 595 19.03 1.80 31.33
C ASP A 595 17.66 1.77 30.64
N VAL A 596 17.47 0.81 29.71
CA VAL A 596 16.25 0.73 28.91
C VAL A 596 15.06 0.37 29.80
N GLN A 597 14.02 1.19 29.73
CA GLN A 597 12.77 1.05 30.46
C GLN A 597 11.62 0.79 29.49
N LEU A 598 10.70 -0.11 29.85
CA LEU A 598 9.41 -0.29 29.20
C LEU A 598 8.34 0.49 29.97
N LEU A 599 7.64 1.38 29.28
CA LEU A 599 6.60 2.25 29.82
C LEU A 599 5.27 2.01 29.12
N SER A 600 4.18 2.11 29.88
CA SER A 600 2.83 2.25 29.31
C SER A 600 2.69 3.57 28.58
N ALA A 601 1.93 3.56 27.49
CA ALA A 601 1.44 4.79 26.91
C ALA A 601 0.13 5.17 27.64
N GLY A 602 0.09 6.38 28.21
CA GLY A 602 -1.03 6.86 29.05
C GLY A 602 -0.90 6.55 30.54
N ASN A 603 -1.91 6.93 31.32
CA ASN A 603 -1.92 6.86 32.79
C ASN A 603 -2.16 5.44 33.37
N THR A 604 -2.41 4.42 32.55
CA THR A 604 -2.65 3.05 33.02
C THR A 604 -2.08 2.03 32.03
N PRO A 605 -1.22 1.08 32.45
CA PRO A 605 -0.70 0.03 31.59
C PRO A 605 -1.78 -0.92 31.10
N GLY A 606 -1.71 -1.33 29.83
CA GLY A 606 -2.49 -2.45 29.27
C GLY A 606 -1.97 -3.84 29.68
N TRP A 607 -1.10 -3.92 30.68
CA TRP A 607 -0.51 -5.17 31.15
C TRP A 607 -0.27 -5.14 32.66
N ASP A 608 -0.34 -6.30 33.29
CA ASP A 608 -0.09 -6.49 34.73
C ASP A 608 1.21 -7.28 34.99
N ARG A 609 1.69 -8.06 34.01
CA ARG A 609 2.93 -8.84 34.10
C ARG A 609 3.71 -8.80 32.79
N ALA A 610 5.03 -8.91 32.88
CA ALA A 610 5.92 -8.87 31.72
C ALA A 610 7.16 -9.76 31.90
N TRP A 611 7.71 -10.24 30.78
CA TRP A 611 8.93 -11.03 30.72
C TRP A 611 9.81 -10.59 29.55
N LEU A 612 11.13 -10.66 29.75
CA LEU A 612 12.14 -10.50 28.70
C LEU A 612 12.96 -11.76 28.60
N ASN A 613 13.02 -12.38 27.41
CA ASN A 613 13.72 -13.64 27.19
C ASN A 613 13.34 -14.74 28.21
N GLY A 614 12.05 -14.78 28.59
CA GLY A 614 11.52 -15.73 29.58
C GLY A 614 11.75 -15.35 31.04
N SER A 615 12.56 -14.33 31.34
CA SER A 615 12.78 -13.84 32.71
C SER A 615 11.74 -12.79 33.09
N PRO A 616 11.07 -12.88 34.26
CA PRO A 616 10.07 -11.91 34.68
C PRO A 616 10.69 -10.53 34.92
N LEU A 617 9.97 -9.47 34.55
CA LEU A 617 10.34 -8.08 34.82
C LEU A 617 9.62 -7.58 36.09
N SER A 618 10.32 -6.80 36.91
CA SER A 618 9.76 -6.18 38.11
C SER A 618 9.38 -4.72 37.86
N THR A 619 8.22 -4.31 38.38
CA THR A 619 7.73 -2.93 38.32
C THR A 619 8.43 -2.06 39.36
N SER A 620 8.88 -0.86 38.96
CA SER A 620 9.04 0.22 39.93
C SER A 620 7.66 0.72 40.38
N GLY A 621 7.55 1.34 41.56
CA GLY A 621 6.28 1.80 42.14
C GLY A 621 5.45 2.75 41.25
N ASP A 622 6.01 3.23 40.14
CA ASP A 622 5.37 4.13 39.16
C ASP A 622 4.85 3.39 37.90
N GLY A 623 4.82 2.04 37.90
CA GLY A 623 4.32 1.23 36.77
C GLY A 623 5.32 1.06 35.61
N VAL A 624 6.57 1.48 35.78
CA VAL A 624 7.65 1.34 34.79
C VAL A 624 8.40 0.02 35.01
N LEU A 625 8.74 -0.68 33.93
CA LEU A 625 9.50 -1.93 33.96
C LEU A 625 10.93 -1.70 33.45
N ALA A 626 11.94 -1.95 34.27
CA ALA A 626 13.33 -1.88 33.80
C ALA A 626 13.70 -3.17 33.04
N LEU A 627 14.30 -3.04 31.85
CA LEU A 627 14.87 -4.19 31.14
C LEU A 627 16.29 -4.46 31.70
N PRO A 628 16.58 -5.66 32.22
CA PRO A 628 17.88 -5.95 32.82
C PRO A 628 19.02 -5.81 31.81
N GLY A 629 20.00 -4.94 32.08
CA GLY A 629 21.16 -4.73 31.19
C GLY A 629 21.93 -6.01 30.88
N GLU A 630 22.08 -6.93 31.85
CA GLU A 630 22.69 -8.24 31.63
C GLU A 630 21.92 -9.13 30.65
N ALA A 631 20.59 -9.02 30.60
CA ALA A 631 19.76 -9.75 29.64
C ALA A 631 19.87 -9.13 28.23
N LEU A 632 20.00 -7.80 28.16
CA LEU A 632 20.22 -7.05 26.92
C LEU A 632 21.61 -7.31 26.31
N ALA A 633 22.60 -7.67 27.12
CA ALA A 633 23.95 -7.98 26.64
C ALA A 633 24.02 -9.30 25.83
N LYS A 634 23.07 -10.23 26.00
CA LYS A 634 23.10 -11.61 25.46
C LYS A 634 22.66 -11.76 23.99
N GLY A 635 22.92 -10.77 23.15
CA GLY A 635 22.54 -10.77 21.73
C GLY A 635 21.88 -9.46 21.30
N ALA A 636 21.57 -9.32 20.01
CA ALA A 636 20.89 -8.14 19.48
C ALA A 636 19.36 -8.27 19.46
N GLU A 637 18.83 -9.49 19.66
CA GLU A 637 17.40 -9.81 19.57
C GLU A 637 16.87 -10.34 20.90
N HIS A 638 15.73 -9.82 21.33
CA HIS A 638 15.09 -10.17 22.60
C HIS A 638 13.59 -10.41 22.41
N VAL A 639 13.02 -11.41 23.08
CA VAL A 639 11.58 -11.67 23.09
C VAL A 639 10.97 -10.91 24.27
N LEU A 640 10.06 -9.98 23.99
CA LEU A 640 9.24 -9.33 25.01
C LEU A 640 7.87 -9.99 25.04
N LEU A 641 7.42 -10.38 26.24
CA LEU A 641 6.11 -10.98 26.50
C LEU A 641 5.39 -10.12 27.54
N LEU A 642 4.17 -9.71 27.24
CA LEU A 642 3.27 -8.94 28.11
C LEU A 642 2.00 -9.74 28.37
N HIS A 643 1.48 -9.71 29.59
CA HIS A 643 0.20 -10.32 29.96
C HIS A 643 -0.81 -9.21 30.23
N ALA A 644 -1.97 -9.31 29.59
CA ALA A 644 -3.12 -8.45 29.80
C ALA A 644 -4.16 -9.24 30.60
N SER A 645 -4.68 -8.65 31.68
CA SER A 645 -5.64 -9.30 32.58
C SER A 645 -7.02 -9.54 31.95
N GLY A 646 -7.34 -8.84 30.86
CA GLY A 646 -8.61 -8.94 30.15
C GLY A 646 -8.65 -8.07 28.88
N PRO A 647 -9.76 -8.09 28.14
CA PRO A 647 -9.92 -7.32 26.90
C PRO A 647 -9.85 -5.80 27.11
N GLU A 648 -10.26 -5.28 28.27
CA GLU A 648 -10.15 -3.86 28.61
C GLU A 648 -8.69 -3.41 28.82
N ALA A 649 -7.80 -4.36 29.15
CA ALA A 649 -6.36 -4.12 29.21
C ALA A 649 -5.70 -4.20 27.82
N ALA A 650 -6.44 -4.47 26.73
CA ALA A 650 -5.87 -4.42 25.38
C ALA A 650 -5.27 -3.03 25.11
N PHE A 651 -4.10 -3.00 24.47
CA PHE A 651 -3.30 -1.79 24.26
C PHE A 651 -4.08 -0.74 23.45
N GLN A 652 -4.68 0.24 24.13
CA GLN A 652 -5.26 1.42 23.49
C GLN A 652 -4.20 2.33 22.88
N GLU A 653 -3.00 2.31 23.47
CA GLU A 653 -1.79 2.98 22.98
C GLU A 653 -0.61 1.99 23.02
N PRO A 654 0.37 2.11 22.10
CA PRO A 654 1.48 1.17 22.03
C PRO A 654 2.45 1.35 23.22
N PRO A 655 3.01 0.27 23.78
CA PRO A 655 4.09 0.35 24.76
C PRO A 655 5.31 1.08 24.20
N ARG A 656 6.14 1.66 25.08
CA ARG A 656 7.35 2.39 24.66
C ARG A 656 8.58 1.87 25.39
N LEU A 657 9.66 1.64 24.65
CA LEU A 657 10.99 1.52 25.25
C LEU A 657 11.63 2.89 25.32
N THR A 658 12.23 3.24 26.46
CA THR A 658 12.94 4.50 26.67
C THR A 658 14.31 4.25 27.26
N SER A 659 15.34 4.91 26.74
CA SER A 659 16.62 5.08 27.41
C SER A 659 16.73 6.53 27.85
N ARG A 660 16.92 6.76 29.16
CA ARG A 660 17.10 8.10 29.73
C ARG A 660 18.51 8.61 29.47
N VAL A 661 19.51 7.74 29.51
CA VAL A 661 20.91 8.08 29.22
C VAL A 661 21.05 8.52 27.77
N LEU A 662 20.41 7.81 26.83
CA LEU A 662 20.45 8.15 25.41
C LEU A 662 19.42 9.21 25.01
N GLN A 663 18.48 9.56 25.89
CA GLN A 663 17.33 10.44 25.58
C GLN A 663 16.54 9.97 24.34
N ARG A 664 16.34 8.67 24.20
CA ARG A 664 15.67 8.06 23.03
C ARG A 664 14.48 7.20 23.44
N GLN A 665 13.49 7.14 22.56
CA GLN A 665 12.29 6.31 22.74
C GLN A 665 11.97 5.51 21.47
N LEU A 666 11.41 4.32 21.64
CA LEU A 666 10.90 3.46 20.57
C LEU A 666 9.47 3.03 20.92
N GLU A 667 8.49 3.44 20.11
CA GLU A 667 7.12 2.94 20.22
C GLU A 667 7.02 1.53 19.62
N LEU A 668 6.44 0.59 20.38
CA LEU A 668 6.25 -0.78 19.96
C LEU A 668 4.89 -0.98 19.25
N ARG A 669 4.64 -0.14 18.24
CA ARG A 669 3.39 -0.11 17.44
C ARG A 669 3.46 -1.05 16.24
N GLY A 670 2.57 -2.03 16.17
CA GLY A 670 2.49 -2.93 15.02
C GLY A 670 1.69 -4.17 15.33
N TRP A 671 1.93 -5.24 14.60
CA TRP A 671 1.31 -6.53 14.85
C TRP A 671 2.14 -7.32 15.85
N TRP A 672 1.52 -7.71 16.94
CA TRP A 672 2.10 -8.61 17.93
C TRP A 672 1.51 -10.01 17.76
N GLN A 673 2.18 -11.01 18.31
CA GLN A 673 1.56 -12.32 18.49
C GLN A 673 0.76 -12.33 19.79
N PHE A 674 -0.40 -12.97 19.78
CA PHE A 674 -1.39 -12.97 20.82
C PHE A 674 -1.97 -14.37 21.01
N ARG A 675 -2.30 -14.71 22.26
CA ARG A 675 -3.12 -15.86 22.61
C ARG A 675 -3.87 -15.63 23.92
N LEU A 676 -5.02 -16.25 24.11
CA LEU A 676 -5.72 -16.31 25.39
C LEU A 676 -4.90 -17.13 26.41
N ALA A 677 -4.97 -16.71 27.66
CA ALA A 677 -4.18 -17.27 28.76
C ALA A 677 -4.87 -18.48 29.39
N GLY A 678 -4.66 -19.67 28.81
CA GLY A 678 -4.94 -20.94 29.49
C GLY A 678 -3.77 -21.38 30.38
N GLY A 679 -3.77 -21.05 31.68
CA GLY A 679 -2.75 -21.49 32.64
C GLY A 679 -1.45 -20.65 32.69
N ASN A 680 -0.37 -21.22 33.26
CA ASN A 680 0.94 -20.54 33.39
C ASN A 680 1.59 -20.26 32.01
N PRO A 681 2.50 -19.26 31.91
CA PRO A 681 3.08 -18.89 30.62
C PRO A 681 3.92 -20.05 30.06
N PRO A 682 4.04 -20.19 28.72
CA PRO A 682 4.92 -21.19 28.13
C PRO A 682 6.36 -20.66 28.17
N ILE A 683 7.01 -20.74 29.34
CA ILE A 683 8.35 -20.19 29.58
C ILE A 683 9.43 -21.22 29.25
N GLU A 684 9.53 -21.68 27.99
CA GLU A 684 10.64 -22.54 27.55
C GLU A 684 11.14 -22.17 26.14
N GLU A 685 12.30 -22.74 25.77
CA GLU A 685 13.24 -22.48 24.65
C GLU A 685 12.63 -22.24 23.24
N SER A 686 11.32 -22.44 23.06
CA SER A 686 10.52 -22.26 21.83
C SER A 686 9.94 -20.84 21.62
N MET A 687 10.38 -19.84 22.40
CA MET A 687 9.85 -18.47 22.32
C MET A 687 10.35 -17.63 21.13
N ARG A 688 11.32 -18.12 20.34
CA ARG A 688 11.67 -17.49 19.06
C ARG A 688 10.56 -17.80 18.04
N PRO A 689 9.95 -16.78 17.39
CA PRO A 689 9.02 -17.04 16.30
C PRO A 689 9.77 -17.67 15.11
N ASP A 690 9.61 -18.98 14.90
CA ASP A 690 10.16 -19.71 13.74
C ASP A 690 9.25 -19.56 12.50
N PHE A 691 8.90 -18.32 12.12
CA PHE A 691 7.98 -18.07 10.99
C PHE A 691 8.55 -17.10 9.94
N PRO A 692 8.33 -17.37 8.64
CA PRO A 692 8.44 -16.35 7.60
C PRO A 692 7.40 -15.24 7.86
N GLY A 693 7.85 -14.01 8.14
CA GLY A 693 7.01 -12.90 8.63
C GLY A 693 7.37 -12.40 10.03
N ALA A 694 8.30 -13.08 10.72
CA ALA A 694 8.83 -12.67 12.03
C ALA A 694 9.43 -11.26 12.09
N ARG A 695 9.64 -10.55 10.97
CA ARG A 695 10.11 -9.15 10.99
C ARG A 695 9.02 -8.13 11.35
N GLU A 696 7.73 -8.45 11.18
CA GLU A 696 6.63 -7.53 11.52
C GLU A 696 6.37 -7.43 13.03
N VAL A 697 6.91 -8.38 13.80
CA VAL A 697 6.99 -8.32 15.27
C VAL A 697 8.34 -7.80 15.75
N VAL A 698 9.27 -7.42 14.85
CA VAL A 698 10.61 -6.93 15.22
C VAL A 698 10.61 -5.41 15.23
N PHE A 699 10.65 -4.83 16.42
CA PHE A 699 10.84 -3.39 16.60
C PHE A 699 12.33 -3.05 16.55
N THR A 700 12.71 -2.09 15.69
CA THR A 700 14.10 -1.64 15.53
C THR A 700 14.24 -0.22 16.04
N ALA A 701 15.13 0.02 17.02
CA ALA A 701 15.31 1.35 17.61
C ALA A 701 16.04 2.37 16.70
N GLU A 702 16.22 2.08 15.41
CA GLU A 702 16.93 2.95 14.46
C GLU A 702 16.05 4.09 13.91
N ASP A 703 14.71 4.02 14.07
CA ASP A 703 13.73 5.00 13.56
C ASP A 703 13.34 6.13 14.55
N VAL A 704 14.19 6.43 15.54
CA VAL A 704 13.89 7.51 16.51
C VAL A 704 13.85 8.87 15.80
N MET A 705 12.69 9.52 15.86
CA MET A 705 12.48 10.86 15.28
C MET A 705 13.37 11.91 15.93
N TRP A 706 13.74 12.92 15.15
CA TRP A 706 14.47 14.12 15.58
C TRP A 706 15.89 13.88 16.11
N ASN A 707 16.39 12.66 16.02
CA ASN A 707 17.72 12.31 16.51
C ASN A 707 18.74 12.29 15.37
N ALA A 708 19.62 13.29 15.35
CA ALA A 708 20.71 13.40 14.39
C ALA A 708 21.80 12.35 14.61
N ARG A 709 22.25 11.74 13.52
CA ARG A 709 23.44 10.88 13.47
C ARG A 709 24.28 11.17 12.24
N ALA A 710 25.57 10.86 12.31
CA ALA A 710 26.45 10.97 11.17
C ALA A 710 26.02 9.94 10.11
N LEU A 711 25.86 10.39 8.86
CA LEU A 711 25.64 9.52 7.71
C LEU A 711 26.97 9.16 7.07
N THR A 712 27.82 10.15 6.83
CA THR A 712 29.16 9.95 6.25
C THR A 712 30.25 10.13 7.29
N ARG A 713 31.48 9.75 6.94
CA ARG A 713 32.63 9.95 7.82
C ARG A 713 32.93 11.45 7.91
N ALA A 714 33.52 11.87 9.03
CA ALA A 714 34.09 13.21 9.11
C ALA A 714 35.19 13.38 8.04
N THR A 715 35.37 14.59 7.51
CA THR A 715 36.39 14.93 6.49
C THR A 715 36.18 14.32 5.10
N GLU A 716 34.99 13.80 4.83
CA GLU A 716 34.66 13.25 3.50
C GLU A 716 34.32 14.34 2.47
N PHE A 717 33.91 15.52 2.95
CA PHE A 717 33.71 16.73 2.15
C PHE A 717 34.75 17.79 2.51
N THR A 718 34.80 18.88 1.74
CA THR A 718 35.58 20.07 2.12
C THR A 718 34.75 20.99 3.03
N PRO A 719 35.35 22.05 3.61
CA PRO A 719 34.60 23.08 4.34
C PRO A 719 33.51 23.79 3.51
N GLY A 720 33.53 23.66 2.19
CA GLY A 720 32.49 24.18 1.29
C GLY A 720 31.29 23.25 1.11
N ILE A 721 31.12 22.21 1.95
CA ILE A 721 29.99 21.29 1.85
C ILE A 721 28.65 22.02 1.93
N GLU A 722 27.81 21.82 0.91
CA GLU A 722 26.56 22.56 0.72
C GLU A 722 25.56 21.76 -0.14
N GLY A 723 24.37 22.33 -0.28
CA GLY A 723 23.33 21.95 -1.24
C GLY A 723 23.02 20.47 -1.29
N PRO A 724 22.70 19.80 -0.16
CA PRO A 724 22.26 18.43 -0.24
C PRO A 724 20.95 18.37 -1.04
N ALA A 725 20.82 17.36 -1.89
CA ALA A 725 19.59 17.03 -2.60
C ALA A 725 19.45 15.51 -2.73
N CYS A 726 18.25 14.99 -2.55
CA CYS A 726 17.97 13.57 -2.66
C CYS A 726 17.26 13.27 -3.99
N ASP A 727 17.76 12.29 -4.75
CA ASP A 727 17.08 11.84 -5.96
C ASP A 727 15.93 10.86 -5.63
N ALA A 728 15.09 10.56 -6.63
CA ALA A 728 13.94 9.66 -6.46
C ALA A 728 14.32 8.21 -6.06
N ARG A 729 15.60 7.83 -6.13
CA ARG A 729 16.11 6.51 -5.70
C ARG A 729 16.65 6.54 -4.27
N GLY A 730 16.65 7.70 -3.62
CA GLY A 730 17.14 7.89 -2.27
C GLY A 730 18.63 8.25 -2.19
N ASP A 731 19.33 8.47 -3.31
CA ASP A 731 20.72 8.90 -3.24
C ASP A 731 20.82 10.38 -2.88
N ILE A 732 21.81 10.71 -2.06
CA ILE A 732 22.07 12.06 -1.57
C ILE A 732 23.23 12.64 -2.38
N TYR A 733 23.03 13.81 -2.96
CA TYR A 733 24.06 14.56 -3.65
C TYR A 733 24.37 15.83 -2.88
N ALA A 734 25.63 16.18 -2.74
CA ALA A 734 26.07 17.42 -2.10
C ALA A 734 27.36 17.90 -2.76
N VAL A 735 27.60 19.20 -2.76
CA VAL A 735 28.77 19.80 -3.42
C VAL A 735 30.04 19.64 -2.57
N ASN A 736 31.19 19.75 -3.23
CA ASN A 736 32.53 19.77 -2.66
C ASN A 736 32.92 18.49 -1.90
N PHE A 737 32.69 17.33 -2.52
CA PHE A 737 33.05 16.02 -2.00
C PHE A 737 34.53 15.70 -2.23
N LEU A 738 35.29 15.42 -1.17
CA LEU A 738 36.74 15.25 -1.13
C LEU A 738 37.58 16.47 -1.58
N ARG A 739 37.17 17.19 -2.62
CA ARG A 739 37.83 18.39 -3.16
C ARG A 739 36.78 19.40 -3.66
N GLU A 740 37.15 20.68 -3.60
CA GLU A 740 36.31 21.78 -4.08
C GLU A 740 36.05 21.67 -5.59
N GLY A 741 34.87 22.10 -6.04
CA GLY A 741 34.47 22.02 -7.45
C GLY A 741 33.95 20.64 -7.88
N THR A 742 33.60 19.77 -6.93
CA THR A 742 33.01 18.45 -7.24
C THR A 742 31.60 18.34 -6.68
N ILE A 743 30.87 17.31 -7.12
CA ILE A 743 29.62 16.88 -6.50
C ILE A 743 29.82 15.43 -6.06
N GLY A 744 29.52 15.14 -4.81
CA GLY A 744 29.49 13.78 -4.28
C GLY A 744 28.12 13.14 -4.49
N ARG A 745 28.09 11.82 -4.68
CA ARG A 745 26.88 11.00 -4.53
C ARG A 745 27.09 10.04 -3.38
N VAL A 746 26.22 10.11 -2.40
CA VAL A 746 26.22 9.31 -1.16
C VAL A 746 24.98 8.44 -1.12
N THR A 747 25.13 7.15 -0.86
CA THR A 747 23.99 6.24 -0.70
C THR A 747 23.29 6.44 0.66
N PRO A 748 22.05 5.96 0.85
CA PRO A 748 21.40 5.97 2.17
C PRO A 748 22.19 5.28 3.29
N ALA A 749 23.13 4.40 2.94
CA ALA A 749 24.02 3.71 3.87
C ALA A 749 25.30 4.52 4.19
N GLY A 750 25.47 5.71 3.61
CA GLY A 750 26.61 6.60 3.86
C GLY A 750 27.84 6.33 3.00
N ALA A 751 27.73 5.53 1.94
CA ALA A 751 28.85 5.30 1.02
C ALA A 751 28.89 6.39 -0.05
N GLY A 752 29.96 7.18 -0.08
CA GLY A 752 30.17 8.28 -1.03
C GLY A 752 31.09 7.96 -2.22
N GLU A 753 30.82 8.59 -3.37
CA GLU A 753 31.73 8.68 -4.52
C GLU A 753 31.74 10.11 -5.10
N VAL A 754 32.81 10.48 -5.80
CA VAL A 754 32.77 11.66 -6.68
C VAL A 754 31.82 11.35 -7.84
N PHE A 755 30.73 12.10 -7.93
CA PHE A 755 29.74 11.96 -8.98
C PHE A 755 30.19 12.67 -10.26
N VAL A 756 30.52 13.97 -10.14
CA VAL A 756 31.00 14.78 -11.26
C VAL A 756 31.98 15.86 -10.77
N GLU A 757 32.94 16.22 -11.61
CA GLU A 757 33.76 17.41 -11.45
C GLU A 757 33.14 18.55 -12.27
N LEU A 758 32.96 19.71 -11.65
CA LEU A 758 32.45 20.90 -12.31
C LEU A 758 33.52 21.52 -13.21
N PRO A 759 33.13 22.35 -14.21
CA PRO A 759 34.08 23.08 -15.03
C PRO A 759 35.09 23.89 -14.21
N GLU A 760 36.29 24.08 -14.75
CA GLU A 760 37.35 24.81 -14.07
C GLU A 760 36.89 26.21 -13.62
N GLY A 761 37.08 26.52 -12.34
CA GLY A 761 36.68 27.78 -11.71
C GLY A 761 35.20 27.87 -11.32
N SER A 762 34.38 26.84 -11.59
CA SER A 762 33.02 26.71 -11.03
C SER A 762 33.06 26.13 -9.62
N VAL A 763 32.23 26.67 -8.73
CA VAL A 763 32.03 26.12 -7.37
C VAL A 763 30.53 25.97 -7.15
N GLY A 764 30.07 24.73 -7.15
CA GLY A 764 28.68 24.41 -6.88
C GLY A 764 28.30 24.77 -5.44
N ASN A 765 27.04 25.15 -5.24
CA ASN A 765 26.49 25.46 -3.94
C ASN A 765 25.16 24.71 -3.72
N GLY A 766 24.00 25.29 -4.03
CA GLY A 766 22.69 24.62 -3.93
C GLY A 766 22.36 23.66 -5.08
N ILE A 767 21.68 22.55 -4.78
CA ILE A 767 21.26 21.54 -5.75
C ILE A 767 19.73 21.35 -5.76
N ARG A 768 19.14 21.18 -6.95
CA ARG A 768 17.74 20.76 -7.12
C ARG A 768 17.53 19.73 -8.22
N PHE A 769 16.55 18.86 -7.99
CA PHE A 769 15.99 17.98 -9.00
C PHE A 769 14.62 18.47 -9.44
N ASP A 770 14.32 18.40 -10.72
CA ASP A 770 12.94 18.48 -11.20
C ASP A 770 12.25 17.10 -11.20
N ARG A 771 10.97 17.09 -11.57
CA ARG A 771 10.16 15.86 -11.64
C ARG A 771 10.65 14.87 -12.71
N ALA A 772 11.30 15.35 -13.77
CA ALA A 772 11.90 14.49 -14.79
C ALA A 772 13.28 13.96 -14.36
N GLY A 773 13.78 14.37 -13.19
CA GLY A 773 15.09 14.00 -12.67
C GLY A 773 16.24 14.84 -13.25
N ASN A 774 15.95 15.98 -13.90
CA ASN A 774 17.00 16.91 -14.31
C ASN A 774 17.67 17.51 -13.06
N PHE A 775 19.00 17.58 -13.08
CA PHE A 775 19.85 17.98 -11.96
C PHE A 775 20.35 19.40 -12.19
N PHE A 776 19.99 20.34 -11.32
CA PHE A 776 20.40 21.74 -11.39
C PHE A 776 21.29 22.12 -10.22
N VAL A 777 22.28 22.98 -10.48
CA VAL A 777 23.30 23.40 -9.51
C VAL A 777 23.51 24.90 -9.60
N ALA A 778 23.45 25.61 -8.47
CA ALA A 778 23.87 27.00 -8.40
C ALA A 778 25.41 27.07 -8.41
N ASP A 779 25.98 27.87 -9.32
CA ASP A 779 27.43 28.05 -9.46
C ASP A 779 27.83 29.42 -8.92
N TYR A 780 28.36 29.38 -7.70
CA TYR A 780 28.63 30.54 -6.84
C TYR A 780 29.64 31.51 -7.47
N THR A 781 30.66 31.02 -8.18
CA THR A 781 31.78 31.84 -8.68
C THR A 781 31.61 32.33 -10.12
N ARG A 782 30.77 31.68 -10.92
CA ARG A 782 30.65 31.96 -12.37
C ARG A 782 29.33 32.60 -12.78
N HIS A 783 28.44 32.90 -11.83
CA HIS A 783 27.13 33.50 -12.10
C HIS A 783 26.24 32.60 -12.99
N ASN A 784 26.31 31.28 -12.79
CA ASN A 784 25.53 30.31 -13.56
C ASN A 784 24.50 29.57 -12.70
N VAL A 785 23.49 29.05 -13.39
CA VAL A 785 22.81 27.82 -12.98
C VAL A 785 23.25 26.74 -13.96
N LEU A 786 23.90 25.70 -13.47
CA LEU A 786 24.34 24.56 -14.25
C LEU A 786 23.25 23.49 -14.30
N LYS A 787 23.23 22.72 -15.38
CA LYS A 787 22.47 21.48 -15.52
C LYS A 787 23.42 20.32 -15.72
N VAL A 788 23.26 19.29 -14.89
CA VAL A 788 24.00 18.04 -14.97
C VAL A 788 23.06 16.96 -15.53
N ASP A 789 23.51 16.24 -16.54
CA ASP A 789 22.82 15.02 -16.98
C ASP A 789 23.16 13.88 -16.00
N PRO A 790 22.19 13.32 -15.28
CA PRO A 790 22.47 12.31 -14.26
C PRO A 790 22.94 10.95 -14.83
N ARG A 791 22.72 10.70 -16.13
CA ARG A 791 23.13 9.46 -16.82
C ARG A 791 24.52 9.61 -17.41
N THR A 792 24.77 10.69 -18.15
CA THR A 792 26.04 10.92 -18.83
C THR A 792 27.06 11.67 -17.98
N ARG A 793 26.62 12.29 -16.88
CA ARG A 793 27.40 13.20 -16.01
C ARG A 793 27.89 14.45 -16.73
N MET A 794 27.33 14.77 -17.90
CA MET A 794 27.69 15.96 -18.65
C MET A 794 27.17 17.21 -17.95
N VAL A 795 28.04 18.21 -17.77
CA VAL A 795 27.68 19.51 -17.17
C VAL A 795 27.51 20.54 -18.28
N THR A 796 26.41 21.27 -18.25
CA THR A 796 26.07 22.35 -19.19
C THR A 796 25.60 23.58 -18.41
N VAL A 797 25.72 24.77 -19.02
CA VAL A 797 25.14 25.99 -18.45
C VAL A 797 23.66 26.03 -18.85
N HIS A 798 22.77 25.97 -17.87
CA HIS A 798 21.32 26.13 -18.09
C HIS A 798 20.96 27.60 -18.21
N ALA A 799 21.52 28.43 -17.32
CA ALA A 799 21.33 29.87 -17.32
C ALA A 799 22.61 30.58 -16.92
N HIS A 800 22.85 31.74 -17.51
CA HIS A 800 23.93 32.65 -17.15
C HIS A 800 23.41 34.08 -17.17
N ASN A 801 23.70 34.85 -16.13
CA ASN A 801 23.44 36.28 -16.12
C ASN A 801 24.52 37.02 -15.33
N PRO A 802 25.31 37.91 -15.95
CA PRO A 802 26.40 38.62 -15.27
C PRO A 802 25.91 39.63 -14.21
N ALA A 803 24.60 39.92 -14.15
CA ALA A 803 24.02 40.74 -13.09
C ALA A 803 23.69 39.94 -11.82
N MET A 804 23.79 38.60 -11.84
CA MET A 804 23.75 37.80 -10.63
C MET A 804 25.02 38.04 -9.82
N ASN A 805 24.89 38.16 -8.49
CA ASN A 805 26.02 38.32 -7.60
C ASN A 805 26.79 37.00 -7.50
N GLN A 806 26.20 36.02 -6.83
CA GLN A 806 26.74 34.71 -6.49
C GLN A 806 25.56 33.75 -6.22
N PRO A 807 24.92 33.17 -7.25
CA PRO A 807 23.79 32.25 -7.07
C PRO A 807 24.12 31.18 -6.02
N ASN A 808 23.29 31.07 -4.97
CA ASN A 808 23.64 30.31 -3.77
C ASN A 808 22.76 29.08 -3.57
N ASP A 809 21.44 29.24 -3.37
CA ASP A 809 20.50 28.11 -3.21
C ASP A 809 19.35 28.20 -4.22
N LEU A 810 18.70 27.07 -4.48
CA LEU A 810 17.67 26.93 -5.49
C LEU A 810 16.36 26.37 -4.91
N ALA A 811 15.25 26.94 -5.32
CA ALA A 811 13.91 26.35 -5.21
C ALA A 811 13.38 26.02 -6.61
N ILE A 812 12.48 25.03 -6.70
CA ILE A 812 11.91 24.61 -7.98
C ILE A 812 10.42 24.30 -7.84
N ASP A 813 9.63 24.75 -8.82
CA ASP A 813 8.21 24.44 -8.91
C ASP A 813 7.91 23.19 -9.75
N ARG A 814 6.66 22.73 -9.72
CA ARG A 814 6.17 21.56 -10.49
C ARG A 814 6.32 21.71 -12.00
N ALA A 815 6.42 22.94 -12.51
CA ALA A 815 6.61 23.23 -13.93
C ALA A 815 8.10 23.27 -14.32
N GLY A 816 9.03 23.13 -13.36
CA GLY A 816 10.47 23.17 -13.60
C GLY A 816 11.04 24.59 -13.64
N VAL A 817 10.28 25.62 -13.24
CA VAL A 817 10.83 26.98 -13.08
C VAL A 817 11.59 27.05 -11.75
N LEU A 818 12.79 27.61 -11.83
CA LEU A 818 13.71 27.76 -10.72
C LEU A 818 13.60 29.17 -10.11
N TYR A 819 13.78 29.23 -8.80
CA TYR A 819 14.00 30.47 -8.06
C TYR A 819 15.35 30.39 -7.37
N ALA A 820 16.19 31.40 -7.53
CA ALA A 820 17.53 31.43 -6.95
C ALA A 820 17.67 32.57 -5.95
N SER A 821 18.27 32.26 -4.80
CA SER A 821 18.84 33.27 -3.91
C SER A 821 20.23 33.67 -4.40
N ASP A 822 20.56 34.94 -4.25
CA ASP A 822 21.74 35.53 -4.88
C ASP A 822 22.41 36.57 -3.96
N PRO A 823 23.10 36.10 -2.90
CA PRO A 823 23.77 36.95 -1.93
C PRO A 823 24.94 37.73 -2.55
N ASN A 824 25.18 38.90 -1.98
CA ASN A 824 26.43 39.63 -2.08
C ASN A 824 27.06 39.67 -0.67
N TRP A 825 27.90 38.69 -0.36
CA TRP A 825 28.51 38.54 0.97
C TRP A 825 29.38 39.74 1.36
N ALA A 826 30.07 40.38 0.40
CA ALA A 826 30.96 41.51 0.67
C ALA A 826 30.19 42.73 1.22
N GLU A 827 29.01 43.00 0.67
CA GLU A 827 28.17 44.14 1.05
C GLU A 827 27.05 43.76 2.03
N SER A 828 26.97 42.48 2.43
CA SER A 828 25.88 41.94 3.26
C SER A 828 24.47 42.23 2.70
N THR A 829 24.33 42.17 1.37
CA THR A 829 23.08 42.37 0.64
C THR A 829 22.75 41.15 -0.21
N GLY A 830 21.64 41.17 -0.95
CA GLY A 830 21.25 40.07 -1.82
C GLY A 830 20.08 40.41 -2.73
N GLN A 831 19.74 39.45 -3.58
CA GLN A 831 18.65 39.57 -4.54
C GLN A 831 18.03 38.21 -4.87
N LEU A 832 16.89 38.21 -5.57
CA LEU A 832 16.16 37.01 -5.96
C LEU A 832 15.94 36.95 -7.46
N TRP A 833 16.13 35.77 -8.05
CA TRP A 833 15.94 35.53 -9.48
C TRP A 833 14.91 34.44 -9.75
N ARG A 834 14.17 34.59 -10.85
CA ARG A 834 13.47 33.51 -11.54
C ARG A 834 14.32 33.04 -12.71
N ILE A 835 14.41 31.74 -12.92
CA ILE A 835 15.01 31.12 -14.09
C ILE A 835 13.98 30.20 -14.72
N ASP A 836 13.55 30.54 -15.94
CA ASP A 836 12.53 29.78 -16.65
C ASP A 836 13.12 28.49 -17.27
N THR A 837 12.24 27.59 -17.71
CA THR A 837 12.63 26.26 -18.22
C THR A 837 13.50 26.30 -19.48
N ASP A 838 13.51 27.43 -20.20
CA ASP A 838 14.36 27.68 -21.36
C ASP A 838 15.72 28.32 -21.00
N GLY A 839 15.97 28.57 -19.71
CA GLY A 839 17.19 29.19 -19.21
C GLY A 839 17.14 30.72 -19.14
N SER A 840 16.04 31.37 -19.57
CA SER A 840 15.89 32.82 -19.44
C SER A 840 15.79 33.24 -17.96
N THR A 841 16.36 34.40 -17.64
CA THR A 841 16.47 34.87 -16.24
C THR A 841 15.73 36.19 -16.05
N THR A 842 14.98 36.29 -14.95
CA THR A 842 14.26 37.51 -14.54
C THR A 842 14.61 37.86 -13.11
N LEU A 843 15.07 39.09 -12.89
CA LEU A 843 15.31 39.59 -11.54
C LEU A 843 13.98 39.92 -10.87
N LEU A 844 13.68 39.28 -9.74
CA LEU A 844 12.42 39.42 -9.02
C LEU A 844 12.47 40.52 -7.96
N VAL A 845 13.55 40.57 -7.17
CA VAL A 845 13.68 41.48 -6.02
C VAL A 845 15.14 41.92 -5.90
N ARG A 846 15.36 43.23 -5.73
CA ARG A 846 16.66 43.86 -5.40
C ARG A 846 16.70 44.27 -3.93
N ASP A 847 17.90 44.65 -3.46
CA ASP A 847 18.12 45.34 -2.19
C ASP A 847 17.60 44.56 -0.96
N MET A 848 17.73 43.23 -1.00
CA MET A 848 17.54 42.37 0.17
C MET A 848 18.81 42.37 1.04
N GLY A 849 18.69 41.83 2.27
CA GLY A 849 19.85 41.37 3.03
C GLY A 849 20.52 40.17 2.36
N THR A 850 21.45 39.51 3.06
CA THR A 850 22.23 38.38 2.55
C THR A 850 21.36 37.15 2.32
N THR A 851 20.67 37.09 1.18
CA THR A 851 19.72 36.03 0.82
C THR A 851 20.40 34.68 0.76
N ASN A 852 19.84 33.65 1.38
CA ASN A 852 20.45 32.33 1.40
C ASN A 852 19.42 31.21 1.16
N GLY A 853 18.98 30.47 2.17
CA GLY A 853 17.99 29.41 1.99
C GLY A 853 16.72 29.92 1.32
N ILE A 854 16.23 29.19 0.32
CA ILE A 854 15.03 29.51 -0.45
C ILE A 854 14.19 28.25 -0.72
N ASP A 855 12.87 28.33 -0.54
CA ASP A 855 11.94 27.25 -0.93
C ASP A 855 10.50 27.74 -1.14
N LEU A 856 9.66 26.89 -1.75
CA LEU A 856 8.26 27.17 -2.06
C LEU A 856 7.31 26.50 -1.08
N SER A 857 6.14 27.10 -0.84
CA SER A 857 5.02 26.41 -0.17
C SER A 857 4.54 25.19 -0.98
N PRO A 858 3.85 24.21 -0.35
CA PRO A 858 3.32 23.02 -1.04
C PRO A 858 2.35 23.33 -2.19
N ASP A 859 1.60 24.43 -2.07
CA ASP A 859 0.68 24.93 -3.10
C ASP A 859 1.36 25.83 -4.14
N GLU A 860 2.65 26.13 -3.96
CA GLU A 860 3.49 26.95 -4.86
C GLU A 860 3.01 28.40 -5.02
N GLN A 861 2.22 28.89 -4.06
CA GLN A 861 1.72 30.27 -4.04
C GLN A 861 2.59 31.20 -3.18
N THR A 862 3.49 30.66 -2.37
CA THR A 862 4.42 31.43 -1.53
C THR A 862 5.86 31.03 -1.80
N LEU A 863 6.75 32.02 -1.95
CA LEU A 863 8.19 31.86 -1.93
C LEU A 863 8.73 32.32 -0.57
N TYR A 864 9.47 31.45 0.11
CA TYR A 864 10.19 31.75 1.34
C TYR A 864 11.67 31.96 1.06
N VAL A 865 12.28 32.93 1.73
CA VAL A 865 13.73 33.17 1.72
C VAL A 865 14.22 33.64 3.08
N ASN A 866 15.39 33.20 3.51
CA ASN A 866 16.06 33.76 4.69
C ASN A 866 17.23 34.69 4.32
N GLU A 867 17.57 35.57 5.26
CA GLU A 867 18.73 36.45 5.19
C GLU A 867 19.73 36.02 6.28
N SER A 868 20.89 35.47 5.89
CA SER A 868 21.86 34.86 6.80
C SER A 868 22.37 35.82 7.89
N VAL A 869 22.75 37.04 7.49
CA VAL A 869 23.37 38.04 8.38
C VAL A 869 22.31 38.80 9.17
N GLN A 870 21.22 39.18 8.50
CA GLN A 870 20.15 39.99 9.08
C GLN A 870 19.21 39.16 9.97
N ARG A 871 19.26 37.83 9.85
CA ARG A 871 18.46 36.86 10.61
C ARG A 871 16.97 37.06 10.46
N ASN A 872 16.55 37.41 9.25
CA ASN A 872 15.14 37.51 8.89
C ASN A 872 14.73 36.32 8.01
N VAL A 873 13.49 35.87 8.17
CA VAL A 873 12.82 34.95 7.25
C VAL A 873 11.65 35.69 6.63
N TRP A 874 11.68 35.83 5.31
CA TRP A 874 10.68 36.52 4.51
C TRP A 874 9.82 35.54 3.73
N ALA A 875 8.59 35.94 3.48
CA ALA A 875 7.71 35.28 2.52
C ALA A 875 7.20 36.30 1.49
N PHE A 876 6.97 35.81 0.27
CA PHE A 876 6.40 36.57 -0.84
C PHE A 876 5.25 35.77 -1.44
N THR A 877 4.20 36.47 -1.86
CA THR A 877 3.14 35.87 -2.66
C THR A 877 3.57 35.81 -4.13
N ILE A 878 3.43 34.63 -4.75
CA ILE A 878 3.74 34.39 -6.15
C ILE A 878 2.48 34.65 -6.97
N THR A 879 2.56 35.56 -7.93
CA THR A 879 1.47 35.86 -8.86
C THR A 879 1.33 34.78 -9.94
N PRO A 880 0.19 34.70 -10.67
CA PRO A 880 0.06 33.82 -11.83
C PRO A 880 1.15 34.02 -12.90
N GLU A 881 1.67 35.25 -13.05
CA GLU A 881 2.76 35.62 -13.95
C GLU A 881 4.16 35.27 -13.40
N LYS A 882 4.21 34.58 -12.24
CA LYS A 882 5.43 34.21 -11.51
C LYS A 882 6.31 35.41 -11.15
N THR A 883 5.68 36.52 -10.77
CA THR A 883 6.33 37.66 -10.11
C THR A 883 6.07 37.61 -8.60
N LEU A 884 6.82 38.39 -7.82
CA LEU A 884 6.71 38.40 -6.35
C LEU A 884 6.04 39.67 -5.85
N THR A 885 5.10 39.51 -4.94
CA THR A 885 4.37 40.59 -4.27
C THR A 885 4.26 40.30 -2.78
N ASP A 886 3.69 41.24 -2.01
CA ASP A 886 3.34 41.02 -0.59
C ASP A 886 4.50 40.48 0.27
N LYS A 887 5.63 41.20 0.28
CA LYS A 887 6.78 40.88 1.13
C LYS A 887 6.38 40.98 2.61
N ARG A 888 6.38 39.85 3.31
CA ARG A 888 6.02 39.77 4.73
C ARG A 888 7.14 39.14 5.56
N LEU A 889 7.43 39.72 6.72
CA LEU A 889 8.35 39.14 7.69
C LEU A 889 7.63 37.98 8.39
N VAL A 890 8.14 36.77 8.22
CA VAL A 890 7.64 35.58 8.93
C VAL A 890 8.20 35.56 10.34
N ARG A 891 9.53 35.69 10.47
CA ARG A 891 10.20 35.73 11.77
C ARG A 891 11.58 36.36 11.67
N ARG A 892 11.99 37.05 12.74
CA ARG A 892 13.37 37.48 12.99
C ARG A 892 13.93 36.73 14.21
N PHE A 893 15.19 36.33 14.15
CA PHE A 893 15.90 35.76 15.30
C PHE A 893 17.00 36.71 15.79
N GLU A 894 17.19 36.77 17.11
CA GLU A 894 18.19 37.65 17.71
C GLU A 894 19.60 37.02 17.72
N ASP A 895 19.68 35.70 17.63
CA ASP A 895 20.90 34.89 17.77
C ASP A 895 21.17 34.02 16.52
N PHE A 896 22.46 33.84 16.19
CA PHE A 896 23.01 32.95 15.14
C PHE A 896 22.49 33.17 13.70
N GLY A 897 23.29 32.80 12.71
CA GLY A 897 22.91 32.96 11.30
C GLY A 897 21.92 31.89 10.83
N PHE A 898 21.42 32.09 9.62
CA PHE A 898 20.75 31.04 8.84
C PHE A 898 21.57 30.65 7.63
N ASP A 899 21.26 29.49 7.08
CA ASP A 899 21.81 29.04 5.82
C ASP A 899 20.69 28.38 4.99
N GLY A 900 20.76 27.11 4.58
CA GLY A 900 19.70 26.44 3.82
C GLY A 900 18.32 26.30 4.50
N MET A 901 17.26 26.19 3.68
CA MET A 901 15.90 25.90 4.16
C MET A 901 15.11 24.98 3.23
N ARG A 902 14.13 24.24 3.75
CA ARG A 902 13.17 23.46 2.97
C ARG A 902 11.78 23.47 3.61
N THR A 903 10.77 23.11 2.83
CA THR A 903 9.38 22.95 3.29
C THR A 903 8.97 21.49 3.39
N ASP A 904 8.14 21.17 4.38
CA ASP A 904 7.40 19.89 4.41
C ASP A 904 6.06 19.99 3.68
N VAL A 905 5.36 18.86 3.54
CA VAL A 905 4.07 18.78 2.85
C VAL A 905 2.92 19.54 3.51
N ASP A 906 3.07 19.95 4.77
CA ASP A 906 2.09 20.78 5.48
C ASP A 906 2.43 22.28 5.39
N GLY A 907 3.57 22.61 4.78
CA GLY A 907 4.07 23.97 4.65
C GLY A 907 4.95 24.43 5.82
N ASN A 908 5.34 23.56 6.74
CA ASN A 908 6.30 23.94 7.78
C ASN A 908 7.69 24.14 7.17
N LEU A 909 8.38 25.16 7.65
CA LEU A 909 9.72 25.56 7.27
C LEU A 909 10.73 24.85 8.16
N TYR A 910 11.74 24.24 7.54
CA TYR A 910 12.92 23.69 8.17
C TYR A 910 14.11 24.55 7.76
N ILE A 911 14.83 25.14 8.73
CA ILE A 911 15.91 26.09 8.47
C ILE A 911 17.15 25.70 9.28
N THR A 912 18.31 25.58 8.65
CA THR A 912 19.58 25.39 9.36
C THR A 912 19.97 26.67 10.10
N ARG A 913 20.30 26.55 11.38
CA ARG A 913 20.76 27.66 12.22
C ARG A 913 22.27 27.61 12.37
N TYR A 914 22.94 28.26 11.44
CA TYR A 914 24.39 28.30 11.32
C TYR A 914 25.04 28.96 12.56
N GLY A 915 25.91 28.21 13.24
CA GLY A 915 26.55 28.60 14.50
C GLY A 915 25.81 28.13 15.75
N LYS A 916 24.51 27.81 15.64
CA LYS A 916 23.72 27.27 16.77
C LYS A 916 23.82 25.75 16.87
N GLY A 917 23.98 25.07 15.73
CA GLY A 917 23.99 23.60 15.68
C GLY A 917 22.62 22.96 15.67
N THR A 918 21.62 23.67 15.12
CA THR A 918 20.24 23.16 15.07
C THR A 918 19.61 23.32 13.68
N VAL A 919 18.60 22.49 13.41
CA VAL A 919 17.59 22.77 12.38
C VAL A 919 16.30 23.16 13.09
N VAL A 920 15.78 24.37 12.82
CA VAL A 920 14.51 24.82 13.38
C VAL A 920 13.36 24.43 12.45
N LYS A 921 12.33 23.80 12.98
CA LYS A 921 11.02 23.56 12.33
C LYS A 921 10.04 24.62 12.81
N MET A 922 9.40 25.35 11.91
CA MET A 922 8.39 26.35 12.25
C MET A 922 7.25 26.38 11.24
N THR A 923 6.08 26.80 11.67
CA THR A 923 4.90 26.99 10.80
C THR A 923 5.08 28.18 9.86
N PRO A 924 4.24 28.31 8.81
CA PRO A 924 4.22 29.47 7.90
C PRO A 924 4.07 30.85 8.55
N ASP A 925 3.49 30.93 9.74
CA ASP A 925 3.33 32.17 10.52
C ASP A 925 4.51 32.44 11.47
N GLY A 926 5.53 31.59 11.46
CA GLY A 926 6.74 31.73 12.26
C GLY A 926 6.66 31.14 13.66
N THR A 927 5.64 30.34 14.00
CA THR A 927 5.60 29.61 15.28
C THR A 927 6.61 28.45 15.25
N ILE A 928 7.56 28.44 16.19
CA ILE A 928 8.54 27.35 16.30
C ILE A 928 7.83 26.09 16.84
N LEU A 929 7.93 25.00 16.10
CA LEU A 929 7.38 23.70 16.45
C LEU A 929 8.44 22.80 17.09
N GLN A 930 9.66 22.84 16.56
CA GLN A 930 10.78 22.04 17.04
C GLN A 930 12.09 22.76 16.78
N GLU A 931 13.06 22.57 17.66
CA GLU A 931 14.46 22.88 17.41
C GLU A 931 15.25 21.57 17.54
N ILE A 932 15.89 21.15 16.46
CA ILE A 932 16.46 19.80 16.29
C ILE A 932 17.97 19.93 16.35
N ASP A 933 18.59 19.39 17.39
CA ASP A 933 20.04 19.38 17.50
C ASP A 933 20.65 18.53 16.38
N VAL A 934 21.65 19.10 15.70
CA VAL A 934 22.55 18.33 14.84
C VAL A 934 23.87 18.09 15.58
N LEU A 935 24.83 17.43 14.93
CA LEU A 935 26.04 16.97 15.61
C LEU A 935 27.14 18.03 15.80
N GLY A 936 27.02 19.18 15.14
CA GLY A 936 28.04 20.21 15.08
C GLY A 936 27.39 21.57 14.95
N THR A 937 28.14 22.63 15.22
CA THR A 937 27.60 23.97 15.40
C THR A 937 27.23 24.65 14.09
N LYS A 938 27.73 24.17 12.96
CA LYS A 938 27.55 24.77 11.63
C LYS A 938 26.85 23.85 10.63
N PRO A 939 25.54 23.57 10.80
CA PRO A 939 24.74 23.00 9.72
C PRO A 939 24.59 24.05 8.62
N SER A 940 24.94 23.69 7.39
CA SER A 940 24.92 24.60 6.25
C SER A 940 23.60 24.48 5.48
N ASN A 941 23.17 23.28 5.08
CA ASN A 941 21.94 23.13 4.31
C ASN A 941 21.25 21.79 4.58
N LEU A 942 20.03 21.61 4.09
CA LEU A 942 19.26 20.39 4.27
C LEU A 942 18.44 19.97 3.04
N CYS A 943 18.14 18.68 2.95
CA CYS A 943 17.11 18.14 2.06
C CYS A 943 16.33 17.02 2.73
N PHE A 944 15.15 16.75 2.17
CA PHE A 944 14.34 15.59 2.51
C PHE A 944 14.58 14.46 1.50
N GLY A 945 14.47 13.23 1.96
CA GLY A 945 14.58 12.03 1.16
C GLY A 945 14.18 10.78 1.96
N GLY A 946 14.78 9.65 1.60
CA GLY A 946 14.40 8.35 2.12
C GLY A 946 13.10 7.80 1.48
N PRO A 947 12.76 6.54 1.74
CA PRO A 947 11.69 5.81 1.03
C PRO A 947 10.28 6.36 1.26
N ASP A 948 10.10 7.20 2.27
CA ASP A 948 8.81 7.82 2.63
C ASP A 948 8.90 9.35 2.69
N GLY A 949 10.02 9.93 2.22
CA GLY A 949 10.26 11.37 2.23
C GLY A 949 10.52 11.99 3.61
N ARG A 950 10.60 11.19 4.68
CA ARG A 950 10.71 11.64 6.09
C ARG A 950 12.12 11.55 6.66
N THR A 951 13.12 11.29 5.82
CA THR A 951 14.52 11.36 6.24
C THR A 951 15.06 12.73 5.85
N VAL A 952 15.60 13.46 6.81
CA VAL A 952 16.33 14.71 6.55
C VAL A 952 17.81 14.39 6.48
N TYR A 953 18.49 14.99 5.49
CA TYR A 953 19.93 14.99 5.34
C TYR A 953 20.42 16.42 5.48
N VAL A 954 21.42 16.64 6.33
CA VAL A 954 21.99 17.96 6.64
C VAL A 954 23.47 17.95 6.29
N THR A 955 23.95 18.96 5.59
CA THR A 955 25.38 19.22 5.40
C THR A 955 25.93 19.93 6.62
N GLU A 956 27.04 19.44 7.16
CA GLU A 956 27.65 19.92 8.41
C GLU A 956 29.11 20.33 8.16
N VAL A 957 29.43 21.60 8.40
CA VAL A 957 30.73 22.19 8.05
C VAL A 957 31.83 21.83 9.05
N ASP A 958 31.54 21.82 10.36
CA ASP A 958 32.58 21.60 11.38
C ASP A 958 33.31 20.26 11.21
N PHE A 959 32.56 19.21 10.88
CA PHE A 959 33.10 17.88 10.63
C PHE A 959 33.12 17.51 9.15
N THR A 960 32.71 18.42 8.26
CA THR A 960 32.68 18.25 6.80
C THR A 960 32.07 16.91 6.36
N ARG A 961 30.82 16.68 6.78
CA ARG A 961 30.09 15.43 6.57
C ARG A 961 28.58 15.65 6.38
N LEU A 962 27.88 14.59 5.99
CA LEU A 962 26.43 14.53 6.04
C LEU A 962 25.96 13.97 7.38
N VAL A 963 24.90 14.58 7.91
CA VAL A 963 24.14 14.16 9.08
C VAL A 963 22.74 13.78 8.64
N THR A 964 22.09 12.84 9.33
CA THR A 964 20.73 12.41 9.03
C THR A 964 19.89 12.23 10.29
N PHE A 965 18.58 12.50 10.17
CA PHE A 965 17.57 12.19 11.17
C PHE A 965 16.20 11.96 10.53
N ARG A 966 15.25 11.44 11.30
CA ARG A 966 13.87 11.18 10.87
C ARG A 966 12.92 12.28 11.35
N VAL A 967 11.88 12.57 10.59
CA VAL A 967 10.86 13.57 10.91
C VAL A 967 9.43 13.02 10.78
N ASP A 968 8.46 13.74 11.34
CA ASP A 968 7.04 13.36 11.33
C ASP A 968 6.34 13.51 9.98
N ARG A 969 6.77 14.47 9.14
CA ARG A 969 6.15 14.81 7.86
C ARG A 969 7.16 14.77 6.72
N PRO A 970 6.77 14.25 5.54
CA PRO A 970 7.67 14.22 4.41
C PRO A 970 7.96 15.62 3.87
N GLY A 971 9.11 15.81 3.23
CA GLY A 971 9.44 17.05 2.53
C GLY A 971 8.52 17.32 1.34
N ARG A 972 8.29 18.59 0.99
CA ARG A 972 7.54 18.98 -0.22
C ARG A 972 8.10 18.31 -1.47
N ALA A 973 9.43 18.22 -1.59
CA ALA A 973 10.09 17.59 -2.73
C ALA A 973 9.66 16.13 -2.95
N TRP A 974 9.31 15.40 -1.88
CA TRP A 974 8.80 14.03 -1.99
C TRP A 974 7.53 13.95 -2.83
N GLN A 975 6.59 14.90 -2.67
CA GLN A 975 5.37 14.94 -3.49
C GLN A 975 5.63 15.27 -4.96
N LEU A 976 6.73 15.98 -5.27
CA LEU A 976 7.12 16.26 -6.65
C LEU A 976 7.55 14.97 -7.37
N HIS A 977 8.14 14.01 -6.64
CA HIS A 977 8.67 12.76 -7.19
C HIS A 977 7.71 11.56 -7.05
N ALA A 978 6.83 11.53 -6.04
CA ALA A 978 5.98 10.37 -5.71
C ALA A 978 4.75 10.17 -6.63
N ASN A 979 4.54 11.03 -7.63
CA ASN A 979 3.41 10.95 -8.56
C ASN A 979 3.87 11.19 -10.01
N PRO A 980 4.57 10.25 -10.66
CA PRO A 980 4.63 10.26 -12.12
C PRO A 980 3.24 9.86 -12.65
N ARG A 981 2.39 10.87 -12.90
CA ARG A 981 1.14 10.71 -13.67
C ARG A 981 1.37 9.91 -14.95
#